data_AF-A0A0N4V477-F1
#
_entry.id   AF-A0A0N4V477-F1
#
_cell.length_a   1.000
_cell.length_b   1.000
_cell.length_c   1.000
_cell.angle_alpha   90.00
_cell.angle_beta   90.00
_cell.angle_gamma   90.00
#
_symmetry.space_group_name_H-M   'P 1'
#
loop_
_entity.id
_entity.type
_entity.pdbx_description
1 polymer ?
#
loop_
_entity_poly.entity_id
_entity_poly.type
_entity_poly.pdbx_seq_one_letter_code
_entity_poly.pdbx_strand_id
1 'polypeptide(L)'
;MAELRRLYLLYILLLISLLALSDTESDKHHLQQQTTDKKLQQSDQEDAVEQDSDPDEAEKAPGTPEKESDVSKPRPSRPPAGDEYTDESDDAKKLAVGHFYAKRGNDLYERAMRLLNKGRSLHSEDKKIIYKLLDEAAELKNKEAMKLMGFALLFGDHTRWNVDEARELFENLASTGSADAQLGLAFLYGTGIGVPEASQSKALLYYTFSALGGNPLAQMALGYRYWAGISVPQNCERALTWYKKVASRVAEQVRLSGGTAIQRIRLPDENDLVGFGASSSAGSLLDSNLLNYYKYLADKGEISAQVALGMLYMNGGRGIEQNDELAAQYFLSAAEAGSASAYAYLGKMFLDGTTATPQDNETAFKHFTKAAQSDNAIGQSGLGVMYLYGKGVKQDYDKAHRLFKLAADQGWVDGQLNLGHMYYSKFSEGLGVKRNYKSAIEYFQLASQSGNVLAYYNLAQIHATGAGAPRNCHTAVELYKNVAERGRWSERLMEAYNSYRDGRTDEAAFKYLFLAELGYEPAQTNFAYILDRGEFELFTKEEAWRRALLYWQRSANQDYATARIRLGDYHYYGWGTPVDYEMAATQYRIASERHQAAQALFNLGYMHEKGFGINRDIHLAKRYYDMAAEKSKDAYIPVCLALTKLGFLFLLEYLGQTGGFGTGEALWKTVTSVSSSGRKKGRGATRQPERPLYKFYRIGSGPLKVKFPGLNAPVENKSAVQLVNQSDEEREFELGRIKRVLEEKTRGFIPFSFLMQLSCFRKFDTQKLHPLERGFSGKKVTGQKLGPPPPVGDVTFDNFESICLDLKKTCVMTGSLGRTFSVAALIIVGNGEGLAGYAVGKAPLFRTLRAILSGMKMASRKLFYVELFEGRTIYQDFYAECRNTRVFAQRRPAGYGLFCHPRLQKICEIIGIKDISVKVEGATKNYLALTHAFITGLLNQETHQQLAERKGLHVVELSPARHYMPKIIASPIFSRLRTDEELTPVERLKLDDFYGEGRYPLYKPKPPPFYANTPGHLEALWREHPFRNQDQKMIRMLADEEVPRWTRAERKNWGLKRADMVKNGTLPMPMGIGLTDVVPQPS
;
A
#
# COMPACT_ATOMS: atom_id res chain seq x y z
N MET A 1 48.84 -0.36 35.71
CA MET A 1 47.41 -0.09 35.96
C MET A 1 46.48 -0.60 34.86
N ALA A 2 46.55 -0.10 33.62
CA ALA A 2 45.64 -0.57 32.55
C ALA A 2 45.78 -2.08 32.23
N GLU A 3 46.99 -2.64 32.30
CA GLU A 3 47.22 -4.07 32.09
C GLU A 3 46.79 -4.95 33.27
N LEU A 4 46.95 -4.46 34.50
CA LEU A 4 46.40 -5.09 35.72
C LEU A 4 44.87 -5.20 35.66
N ARG A 5 44.16 -4.20 35.11
CA ARG A 5 42.71 -4.28 34.87
C ARG A 5 42.33 -5.32 33.80
N ARG A 6 43.20 -5.61 32.83
CA ARG A 6 42.98 -6.69 31.84
C ARG A 6 43.20 -8.08 32.44
N LEU A 7 44.21 -8.24 33.31
CA LEU A 7 44.45 -9.48 34.06
C LEU A 7 43.32 -9.78 35.07
N TYR A 8 42.78 -8.75 35.73
CA TYR A 8 41.65 -8.90 36.67
C TYR A 8 40.36 -9.38 35.97
N LEU A 9 40.08 -8.88 34.76
CA LEU A 9 38.97 -9.36 33.92
C LEU A 9 39.16 -10.79 33.40
N LEU A 10 40.41 -11.19 33.10
CA LEU A 10 40.76 -12.58 32.75
C LEU A 10 40.52 -13.55 33.92
N TYR A 11 40.80 -13.13 35.15
CA TYR A 11 40.57 -13.95 36.35
C TYR A 11 39.08 -14.15 36.66
N ILE A 12 38.25 -13.11 36.51
CA ILE A 12 36.80 -13.19 36.74
C ILE A 12 36.11 -14.07 35.67
N LEU A 13 36.55 -14.00 34.41
CA LEU A 13 36.03 -14.87 33.35
C LEU A 13 36.36 -16.36 33.60
N LEU A 14 37.53 -16.65 34.21
CA LEU A 14 37.90 -18.00 34.65
C LEU A 14 37.00 -18.54 35.79
N LEU A 15 36.64 -17.67 36.75
CA LEU A 15 35.68 -18.00 37.83
C LEU A 15 34.28 -18.34 37.30
N ILE A 16 33.80 -17.60 36.30
CA ILE A 16 32.48 -17.84 35.68
C ILE A 16 32.46 -19.16 34.89
N SER A 17 33.57 -19.53 34.25
CA SER A 17 33.67 -20.84 33.57
C SER A 17 33.71 -22.05 34.51
N LEU A 18 34.06 -21.88 35.79
CA LEU A 18 34.02 -22.95 36.80
C LEU A 18 32.61 -23.13 37.38
N LEU A 19 31.83 -22.05 37.52
CA LEU A 19 30.43 -22.11 37.99
C LEU A 19 29.48 -22.67 36.91
N ALA A 20 29.70 -22.38 35.63
CA ALA A 20 28.86 -22.92 34.55
C ALA A 20 28.95 -24.46 34.38
N LEU A 21 29.88 -25.13 35.08
CA LEU A 21 30.02 -26.59 35.09
C LEU A 21 29.20 -27.26 36.21
N SER A 22 28.96 -26.59 37.36
CA SER A 22 28.16 -27.18 38.45
C SER A 22 26.68 -27.29 38.12
N ASP A 23 26.14 -26.34 37.37
CA ASP A 23 24.68 -26.26 37.09
C ASP A 23 24.22 -27.25 35.99
N THR A 24 25.14 -27.97 35.34
CA THR A 24 24.80 -28.97 34.31
C THR A 24 24.65 -30.40 34.85
N GLU A 25 24.98 -30.63 36.12
CA GLU A 25 24.73 -31.90 36.82
C GLU A 25 23.42 -31.88 37.64
N SER A 26 22.99 -30.71 38.13
CA SER A 26 21.70 -30.53 38.82
C SER A 26 20.49 -30.77 37.90
N ASP A 27 20.51 -30.25 36.68
CA ASP A 27 19.43 -30.43 35.69
C ASP A 27 19.20 -31.89 35.29
N LYS A 28 20.24 -32.74 35.36
CA LYS A 28 20.14 -34.18 35.03
C LYS A 28 19.51 -34.98 36.16
N HIS A 29 19.78 -34.63 37.42
CA HIS A 29 19.12 -35.27 38.57
C HIS A 29 17.64 -34.90 38.65
N HIS A 30 17.29 -33.63 38.37
CA HIS A 30 15.90 -33.18 38.42
C HIS A 30 14.99 -33.84 37.37
N LEU A 31 15.48 -34.08 36.15
CA LEU A 31 14.68 -34.73 35.10
C LEU A 31 14.41 -36.22 35.37
N GLN A 32 15.30 -36.93 36.07
CA GLN A 32 15.10 -38.34 36.40
C GLN A 32 14.16 -38.54 37.60
N GLN A 33 14.29 -37.74 38.66
CA GLN A 33 13.42 -37.86 39.86
C GLN A 33 11.94 -37.53 39.55
N GLN A 34 11.65 -36.49 38.76
CA GLN A 34 10.25 -36.15 38.44
C GLN A 34 9.51 -37.20 37.60
N THR A 35 10.23 -38.08 36.89
CA THR A 35 9.64 -39.20 36.14
C THR A 35 9.43 -40.46 36.97
N THR A 36 10.14 -40.63 38.10
CA THR A 36 9.93 -41.75 39.02
C THR A 36 8.80 -41.48 40.01
N ASP A 37 8.70 -40.26 40.54
CA ASP A 37 7.75 -39.94 41.61
C ASP A 37 6.29 -39.97 41.12
N LYS A 38 6.04 -39.54 39.86
CA LYS A 38 4.71 -39.59 39.24
C LYS A 38 4.20 -41.00 38.91
N LYS A 39 4.98 -42.06 39.15
CA LYS A 39 4.57 -43.47 38.94
C LYS A 39 4.41 -44.28 40.23
N LEU A 40 4.63 -43.66 41.39
CA LEU A 40 4.61 -44.34 42.70
C LEU A 40 3.56 -43.78 43.68
N GLN A 41 2.66 -42.91 43.21
CA GLN A 41 1.51 -42.37 43.97
C GLN A 41 0.15 -42.61 43.27
N GLN A 42 0.10 -43.52 42.29
CA GLN A 42 -1.15 -43.98 41.65
C GLN A 42 -1.33 -45.49 41.85
N SER A 43 -1.19 -45.93 43.10
CA SER A 43 -1.64 -47.22 43.61
C SER A 43 -1.80 -47.08 45.12
N ASP A 44 -3.03 -46.89 45.57
CA ASP A 44 -3.69 -47.68 46.65
C ASP A 44 -4.97 -46.97 47.15
N GLN A 45 -6.12 -47.60 46.85
CA GLN A 45 -7.39 -47.65 47.64
C GLN A 45 -8.21 -46.34 47.83
N GLU A 46 -9.47 -46.26 47.36
CA GLU A 46 -10.76 -46.73 47.98
C GLU A 46 -11.15 -45.86 49.22
N ASP A 47 -12.40 -45.43 49.49
CA ASP A 47 -13.73 -45.79 48.96
C ASP A 47 -14.83 -44.76 49.35
N ALA A 48 -16.02 -44.87 48.72
CA ALA A 48 -17.40 -44.62 49.24
C ALA A 48 -17.95 -43.28 49.86
N VAL A 49 -19.00 -42.74 49.19
CA VAL A 49 -20.42 -42.52 49.65
C VAL A 49 -20.84 -41.45 50.72
N GLU A 50 -22.08 -40.94 50.55
CA GLU A 50 -22.99 -40.16 51.47
C GLU A 50 -22.71 -38.65 51.73
N GLN A 51 -23.64 -37.85 52.28
CA GLN A 51 -25.03 -37.46 51.90
C GLN A 51 -25.48 -36.24 52.77
N ASP A 52 -26.34 -35.33 52.24
CA ASP A 52 -27.21 -34.30 52.88
C ASP A 52 -26.79 -33.50 54.16
N SER A 53 -27.03 -32.17 54.16
CA SER A 53 -27.87 -31.40 55.12
C SER A 53 -27.44 -29.95 55.45
N ASP A 54 -28.41 -29.02 55.36
CA ASP A 54 -28.53 -27.75 56.12
C ASP A 54 -28.96 -28.07 57.59
N PRO A 55 -28.94 -27.17 58.63
CA PRO A 55 -29.23 -25.72 58.53
C PRO A 55 -28.61 -24.73 59.58
N ASP A 56 -28.99 -23.45 59.43
CA ASP A 56 -29.28 -22.38 60.42
C ASP A 56 -28.30 -21.99 61.58
N GLU A 57 -28.06 -20.68 61.77
CA GLU A 57 -28.70 -19.78 62.77
C GLU A 57 -27.90 -18.46 63.05
N ALA A 58 -28.54 -17.46 63.68
CA ALA A 58 -28.06 -16.07 63.83
C ALA A 58 -27.15 -15.85 65.07
N GLU A 59 -26.36 -14.76 65.20
CA GLU A 59 -26.72 -13.40 65.69
C GLU A 59 -25.40 -12.53 65.77
N LYS A 60 -25.31 -11.22 66.11
CA LYS A 60 -26.24 -10.14 66.56
C LYS A 60 -25.64 -8.75 66.18
N ALA A 61 -26.39 -7.66 66.41
CA ALA A 61 -25.89 -6.24 66.38
C ALA A 61 -25.97 -5.61 67.80
N PRO A 62 -25.51 -4.35 68.07
CA PRO A 62 -26.32 -3.15 67.73
C PRO A 62 -25.53 -1.81 67.51
N GLY A 63 -26.23 -0.72 67.12
CA GLY A 63 -25.72 0.66 67.33
C GLY A 63 -26.17 1.78 66.37
N THR A 64 -27.44 2.21 66.40
CA THR A 64 -27.97 3.42 65.71
C THR A 64 -28.00 4.65 66.64
N PRO A 65 -28.05 5.91 66.13
CA PRO A 65 -29.28 6.62 65.66
C PRO A 65 -29.02 7.39 64.33
N GLU A 66 -29.86 8.21 63.68
CA GLU A 66 -31.32 8.50 63.51
C GLU A 66 -31.43 9.44 62.25
N LYS A 67 -32.56 9.79 61.61
CA LYS A 67 -34.03 9.60 61.83
C LYS A 67 -34.79 9.72 60.49
N GLU A 68 -36.12 9.46 60.55
CA GLU A 68 -37.21 9.92 59.67
C GLU A 68 -37.17 9.64 58.13
N SER A 69 -38.30 9.43 57.43
CA SER A 69 -39.69 9.12 57.87
C SER A 69 -40.52 8.41 56.77
N ASP A 70 -41.57 7.71 57.21
CA ASP A 70 -42.43 6.83 56.39
C ASP A 70 -43.69 7.50 55.81
N VAL A 71 -44.19 6.94 54.68
CA VAL A 71 -45.61 6.99 54.29
C VAL A 71 -46.08 5.61 53.83
N SER A 72 -47.32 5.26 54.18
CA SER A 72 -47.88 3.91 54.22
C SER A 72 -48.46 3.35 52.91
N LYS A 73 -48.59 2.01 52.83
CA LYS A 73 -49.32 1.27 51.78
C LYS A 73 -50.81 1.15 52.11
N PRO A 74 -51.74 1.37 51.15
CA PRO A 74 -53.12 0.91 51.24
C PRO A 74 -53.36 -0.38 50.45
N ARG A 75 -54.22 -1.28 50.99
CA ARG A 75 -54.92 -2.32 50.20
C ARG A 75 -56.19 -1.72 49.57
N PRO A 76 -56.63 -2.16 48.38
CA PRO A 76 -58.02 -2.05 47.94
C PRO A 76 -58.88 -3.24 48.42
N SER A 77 -60.18 -2.99 48.54
CA SER A 77 -61.20 -3.90 49.07
C SER A 77 -61.90 -4.76 47.99
N ARG A 78 -62.63 -5.79 48.44
CA ARG A 78 -63.63 -6.50 47.60
C ARG A 78 -64.73 -5.53 47.11
N PRO A 79 -65.18 -5.63 45.85
CA PRO A 79 -66.53 -5.21 45.45
C PRO A 79 -67.58 -6.29 45.78
N PRO A 80 -68.89 -5.94 45.79
CA PRO A 80 -69.98 -6.88 46.06
C PRO A 80 -70.28 -7.79 44.85
N ALA A 81 -71.12 -8.81 45.08
CA ALA A 81 -71.69 -9.64 44.02
C ALA A 81 -72.90 -8.94 43.36
N GLY A 82 -73.09 -9.18 42.06
CA GLY A 82 -74.23 -8.68 41.27
C GLY A 82 -73.82 -7.59 40.27
N ASP A 83 -73.38 -8.01 39.08
CA ASP A 83 -74.14 -7.88 37.82
C ASP A 83 -73.25 -8.23 36.61
N GLU A 84 -73.85 -8.86 35.60
CA GLU A 84 -73.17 -9.29 34.37
C GLU A 84 -72.79 -8.07 33.52
N TYR A 85 -71.53 -7.91 33.05
CA TYR A 85 -71.21 -7.15 31.82
C TYR A 85 -69.74 -7.29 31.32
N THR A 86 -69.59 -7.71 30.05
CA THR A 86 -68.52 -7.41 29.06
C THR A 86 -67.02 -7.40 29.45
N ASP A 87 -66.24 -8.30 28.84
CA ASP A 87 -64.77 -8.37 28.94
C ASP A 87 -63.99 -7.17 28.37
N GLU A 88 -64.62 -6.27 27.61
CA GLU A 88 -63.94 -5.17 26.89
C GLU A 88 -63.28 -4.12 27.82
N SER A 89 -63.68 -4.04 29.09
CA SER A 89 -63.21 -2.99 30.01
C SER A 89 -61.81 -3.23 30.59
N ASP A 90 -61.33 -4.48 30.65
CA ASP A 90 -60.07 -4.81 31.31
C ASP A 90 -58.86 -4.70 30.38
N ASP A 91 -59.03 -4.93 29.08
CA ASP A 91 -57.96 -4.71 28.11
C ASP A 91 -57.69 -3.21 27.91
N ALA A 92 -58.71 -2.35 28.00
CA ALA A 92 -58.52 -0.90 28.03
C ALA A 92 -57.69 -0.45 29.24
N LYS A 93 -57.90 -1.05 30.42
CA LYS A 93 -57.09 -0.80 31.63
C LYS A 93 -55.66 -1.30 31.47
N LYS A 94 -55.45 -2.53 30.96
CA LYS A 94 -54.10 -3.07 30.67
C LYS A 94 -53.34 -2.19 29.69
N LEU A 95 -54.00 -1.69 28.63
CA LEU A 95 -53.40 -0.80 27.64
C LEU A 95 -53.00 0.55 28.25
N ALA A 96 -53.86 1.15 29.07
CA ALA A 96 -53.57 2.40 29.78
C ALA A 96 -52.40 2.26 30.78
N VAL A 97 -52.35 1.14 31.51
CA VAL A 97 -51.25 0.80 32.42
C VAL A 97 -49.94 0.61 31.64
N GLY A 98 -49.96 -0.11 30.52
CA GLY A 98 -48.80 -0.25 29.63
C GLY A 98 -48.27 1.08 29.09
N HIS A 99 -49.17 1.97 28.65
CA HIS A 99 -48.82 3.32 28.19
C HIS A 99 -48.20 4.18 29.30
N PHE A 100 -48.68 4.06 30.54
CA PHE A 100 -48.11 4.76 31.70
C PHE A 100 -46.66 4.34 31.97
N TYR A 101 -46.38 3.03 31.99
CA TYR A 101 -45.02 2.52 32.19
C TYR A 101 -44.07 2.90 31.04
N ALA A 102 -44.52 2.82 29.77
CA ALA A 102 -43.74 3.25 28.62
C ALA A 102 -43.38 4.74 28.70
N LYS A 103 -44.33 5.60 29.09
CA LYS A 103 -44.07 7.03 29.29
C LYS A 103 -43.08 7.28 30.43
N ARG A 104 -43.23 6.61 31.57
CA ARG A 104 -42.28 6.70 32.70
C ARG A 104 -40.88 6.25 32.31
N GLY A 105 -40.75 5.17 31.54
CA GLY A 105 -39.45 4.70 31.02
C GLY A 105 -38.79 5.68 30.05
N ASN A 106 -39.57 6.43 29.26
CA ASN A 106 -39.06 7.52 28.42
C ASN A 106 -38.62 8.73 29.28
N ASP A 107 -39.42 9.13 30.27
CA ASP A 107 -39.10 10.24 31.18
C ASP A 107 -37.80 9.98 31.97
N LEU A 108 -37.57 8.75 32.43
CA LEU A 108 -36.34 8.34 33.12
C LEU A 108 -35.12 8.36 32.19
N TYR A 109 -35.27 7.80 30.98
CA TYR A 109 -34.22 7.84 29.96
C TYR A 109 -33.85 9.27 29.54
N GLU A 110 -34.83 10.16 29.36
CA GLU A 110 -34.57 11.57 29.08
C GLU A 110 -33.83 12.27 30.23
N ARG A 111 -34.16 11.97 31.49
CA ARG A 111 -33.41 12.49 32.66
C ARG A 111 -31.96 12.01 32.63
N ALA A 112 -31.74 10.71 32.41
CA ALA A 112 -30.40 10.14 32.28
C ALA A 112 -29.60 10.81 31.15
N MET A 113 -30.19 10.98 29.97
CA MET A 113 -29.56 11.63 28.82
C MET A 113 -29.29 13.13 29.05
N ARG A 114 -30.16 13.85 29.78
CA ARG A 114 -29.91 15.25 30.16
C ARG A 114 -28.71 15.38 31.12
N LEU A 115 -28.54 14.45 32.05
CA LEU A 115 -27.38 14.39 32.93
C LEU A 115 -26.09 14.04 32.15
N LEU A 116 -26.16 13.04 31.26
CA LEU A 116 -25.03 12.64 30.41
C LEU A 116 -24.60 13.77 29.44
N ASN A 117 -25.54 14.60 28.99
CA ASN A 117 -25.27 15.76 28.14
C ASN A 117 -24.81 17.02 28.91
N LYS A 118 -24.94 17.09 30.25
CA LYS A 118 -24.54 18.28 31.03
C LYS A 118 -23.02 18.53 31.06
N GLY A 119 -22.20 17.54 30.71
CA GLY A 119 -20.77 17.72 30.53
C GLY A 119 -19.97 16.43 30.66
N ARG A 120 -18.70 16.45 30.26
CA ARG A 120 -17.79 15.29 30.39
C ARG A 120 -17.18 15.17 31.79
N SER A 121 -17.08 16.28 32.52
CA SER A 121 -16.60 16.38 33.90
C SER A 121 -17.63 15.88 34.94
N LEU A 122 -18.35 14.79 34.65
CA LEU A 122 -19.24 14.16 35.63
C LEU A 122 -18.42 13.34 36.63
N HIS A 123 -18.72 13.49 37.92
CA HIS A 123 -18.06 12.70 38.96
C HIS A 123 -18.44 11.22 38.82
N SER A 124 -17.62 10.31 39.35
CA SER A 124 -17.89 8.86 39.23
C SER A 124 -19.26 8.48 39.82
N GLU A 125 -19.67 9.16 40.89
CA GLU A 125 -21.00 8.98 41.49
C GLU A 125 -22.15 9.47 40.58
N ASP A 126 -21.99 10.59 39.87
CA ASP A 126 -23.01 11.07 38.92
C ASP A 126 -23.21 10.05 37.79
N LYS A 127 -22.12 9.42 37.32
CA LYS A 127 -22.17 8.36 36.31
C LYS A 127 -22.93 7.14 36.84
N LYS A 128 -22.68 6.70 38.09
CA LYS A 128 -23.47 5.62 38.73
C LYS A 128 -24.96 5.96 38.83
N ILE A 129 -25.31 7.22 39.15
CA ILE A 129 -26.71 7.67 39.21
C ILE A 129 -27.36 7.60 37.82
N ILE A 130 -26.65 8.01 36.76
CA ILE A 130 -27.14 7.87 35.37
C ILE A 130 -27.41 6.40 35.04
N TYR A 131 -26.47 5.49 35.33
CA TYR A 131 -26.66 4.08 35.00
C TYR A 131 -27.79 3.44 35.80
N LYS A 132 -28.02 3.81 37.07
CA LYS A 132 -29.23 3.41 37.83
C LYS A 132 -30.53 3.88 37.15
N LEU A 133 -30.57 5.12 36.67
CA LEU A 133 -31.74 5.64 35.93
C LEU A 133 -31.95 4.94 34.57
N LEU A 134 -30.87 4.49 33.93
CA LEU A 134 -30.95 3.67 32.71
C LEU A 134 -31.41 2.24 33.01
N ASP A 135 -31.02 1.67 34.14
CA ASP A 135 -31.45 0.35 34.62
C ASP A 135 -32.97 0.34 34.91
N GLU A 136 -33.46 1.30 35.71
CA GLU A 136 -34.90 1.51 35.94
C GLU A 136 -35.68 1.70 34.62
N ALA A 137 -35.10 2.41 33.64
CA ALA A 137 -35.72 2.59 32.33
C ALA A 137 -35.69 1.30 31.47
N ALA A 138 -34.67 0.46 31.64
CA ALA A 138 -34.54 -0.84 30.97
C ALA A 138 -35.52 -1.88 31.54
N GLU A 139 -35.72 -1.91 32.86
CA GLU A 139 -36.78 -2.71 33.51
C GLU A 139 -38.18 -2.34 32.96
N LEU A 140 -38.42 -1.05 32.74
CA LEU A 140 -39.63 -0.53 32.07
C LEU A 140 -39.66 -0.76 30.55
N LYS A 141 -38.74 -1.59 30.01
CA LYS A 141 -38.62 -2.00 28.61
C LYS A 141 -38.41 -0.84 27.62
N ASN A 142 -37.78 0.26 28.05
CA ASN A 142 -37.35 1.31 27.13
C ASN A 142 -36.22 0.78 26.23
N LYS A 143 -36.49 0.72 24.92
CA LYS A 143 -35.56 0.16 23.92
C LYS A 143 -34.21 0.84 23.88
N GLU A 144 -34.15 2.17 24.05
CA GLU A 144 -32.87 2.89 24.01
C GLU A 144 -32.07 2.69 25.30
N ALA A 145 -32.74 2.62 26.45
CA ALA A 145 -32.11 2.29 27.72
C ALA A 145 -31.55 0.85 27.72
N MET A 146 -32.33 -0.14 27.26
CA MET A 146 -31.88 -1.53 27.13
C MET A 146 -30.64 -1.69 26.23
N LYS A 147 -30.52 -0.91 25.13
CA LYS A 147 -29.31 -0.93 24.29
C LYS A 147 -28.08 -0.44 25.06
N LEU A 148 -28.19 0.71 25.74
CA LEU A 148 -27.09 1.26 26.53
C LEU A 148 -26.71 0.32 27.68
N MET A 149 -27.70 -0.25 28.37
CA MET A 149 -27.48 -1.17 29.49
C MET A 149 -26.82 -2.47 29.03
N GLY A 150 -27.24 -3.06 27.91
CA GLY A 150 -26.59 -4.25 27.34
C GLY A 150 -25.11 -4.04 27.03
N PHE A 151 -24.71 -2.86 26.54
CA PHE A 151 -23.30 -2.52 26.39
C PHE A 151 -22.61 -2.18 27.71
N ALA A 152 -23.28 -1.53 28.68
CA ALA A 152 -22.72 -1.24 29.99
C ALA A 152 -22.36 -2.53 30.75
N LEU A 153 -23.28 -3.49 30.78
CA LEU A 153 -23.09 -4.84 31.36
C LEU A 153 -21.97 -5.62 30.67
N LEU A 154 -21.84 -5.49 29.34
CA LEU A 154 -20.76 -6.13 28.56
C LEU A 154 -19.36 -5.59 28.91
N PHE A 155 -19.25 -4.31 29.24
CA PHE A 155 -17.97 -3.63 29.49
C PHE A 155 -17.66 -3.35 30.98
N GLY A 156 -18.62 -3.56 31.88
CA GLY A 156 -18.50 -3.18 33.31
C GLY A 156 -18.54 -1.66 33.54
N ASP A 157 -19.15 -0.87 32.65
CA ASP A 157 -19.09 0.59 32.73
C ASP A 157 -20.00 1.12 33.85
N HIS A 158 -19.41 1.35 35.04
CA HIS A 158 -20.07 1.85 36.26
C HIS A 158 -21.28 1.02 36.75
N THR A 159 -21.39 -0.21 36.26
CA THR A 159 -22.45 -1.21 36.53
C THR A 159 -21.81 -2.55 36.88
N ARG A 160 -22.60 -3.56 37.26
CA ARG A 160 -22.07 -4.94 37.35
C ARG A 160 -21.63 -5.41 35.97
N TRP A 161 -20.56 -6.17 35.90
CA TRP A 161 -20.13 -6.83 34.67
C TRP A 161 -20.80 -8.20 34.57
N ASN A 162 -21.64 -8.40 33.54
CA ASN A 162 -22.43 -9.63 33.35
C ASN A 162 -22.70 -9.88 31.85
N VAL A 163 -22.04 -10.89 31.27
CA VAL A 163 -22.08 -11.15 29.83
C VAL A 163 -23.35 -11.89 29.40
N ASP A 164 -23.90 -12.78 30.24
CA ASP A 164 -25.09 -13.56 29.90
C ASP A 164 -26.37 -12.69 29.92
N GLU A 165 -26.50 -11.80 30.90
CA GLU A 165 -27.57 -10.79 30.97
C GLU A 165 -27.49 -9.82 29.78
N ALA A 166 -26.28 -9.40 29.39
CA ALA A 166 -26.06 -8.62 28.18
C ALA A 166 -26.49 -9.39 26.91
N ARG A 167 -26.20 -10.70 26.81
CA ARG A 167 -26.66 -11.55 25.69
C ARG A 167 -28.17 -11.56 25.62
N GLU A 168 -28.87 -11.82 26.72
CA GLU A 168 -30.34 -11.88 26.74
C GLU A 168 -30.98 -10.56 26.31
N LEU A 169 -30.47 -9.42 26.80
CA LEU A 169 -30.89 -8.09 26.34
C LEU A 169 -30.64 -7.91 24.84
N PHE A 170 -29.49 -8.35 24.32
CA PHE A 170 -29.19 -8.27 22.90
C PHE A 170 -30.05 -9.19 22.03
N GLU A 171 -30.39 -10.41 22.47
CA GLU A 171 -31.30 -11.31 21.73
C GLU A 171 -32.72 -10.74 21.69
N ASN A 172 -33.22 -10.25 22.83
CA ASN A 172 -34.49 -9.54 22.93
C ASN A 172 -34.55 -8.33 21.97
N LEU A 173 -33.52 -7.47 21.98
CA LEU A 173 -33.45 -6.30 21.11
C LEU A 173 -33.20 -6.65 19.62
N ALA A 174 -32.44 -7.70 19.32
CA ALA A 174 -32.19 -8.15 17.96
C ALA A 174 -33.46 -8.71 17.30
N SER A 175 -34.36 -9.35 18.08
CA SER A 175 -35.70 -9.75 17.61
C SER A 175 -36.52 -8.54 17.13
N THR A 176 -36.33 -7.37 17.74
CA THR A 176 -36.96 -6.10 17.32
C THR A 176 -36.25 -5.39 16.17
N GLY A 177 -35.17 -5.97 15.63
CA GLY A 177 -34.37 -5.41 14.54
C GLY A 177 -33.34 -4.35 14.94
N SER A 178 -32.95 -4.27 16.22
CA SER A 178 -31.96 -3.28 16.67
C SER A 178 -30.56 -3.57 16.11
N ALA A 179 -30.03 -2.63 15.32
CA ALA A 179 -28.68 -2.72 14.75
C ALA A 179 -27.58 -2.78 15.84
N ASP A 180 -27.75 -2.08 16.95
CA ASP A 180 -26.75 -2.04 18.03
C ASP A 180 -26.73 -3.35 18.81
N ALA A 181 -27.88 -3.96 19.06
CA ALA A 181 -27.96 -5.29 19.65
C ALA A 181 -27.40 -6.38 18.72
N GLN A 182 -27.65 -6.28 17.41
CA GLN A 182 -27.01 -7.14 16.42
C GLN A 182 -25.48 -6.99 16.41
N LEU A 183 -24.93 -5.80 16.66
CA LEU A 183 -23.49 -5.63 16.86
C LEU A 183 -22.99 -6.37 18.12
N GLY A 184 -23.73 -6.28 19.23
CA GLY A 184 -23.45 -7.02 20.47
C GLY A 184 -23.40 -8.54 20.23
N LEU A 185 -24.44 -9.11 19.63
CA LEU A 185 -24.46 -10.53 19.25
C LEU A 185 -23.33 -10.90 18.28
N ALA A 186 -23.06 -10.05 17.27
CA ALA A 186 -21.98 -10.30 16.32
C ALA A 186 -20.61 -10.44 17.02
N PHE A 187 -20.37 -9.59 18.02
CA PHE A 187 -19.17 -9.66 18.86
C PHE A 187 -19.13 -10.91 19.74
N LEU A 188 -20.22 -11.27 20.42
CA LEU A 188 -20.29 -12.46 21.28
C LEU A 188 -20.09 -13.76 20.47
N TYR A 189 -20.85 -13.96 19.38
CA TYR A 189 -20.67 -15.10 18.48
C TYR A 189 -19.28 -15.10 17.78
N GLY A 190 -18.69 -13.93 17.58
CA GLY A 190 -17.39 -13.76 16.94
C GLY A 190 -16.19 -14.02 17.86
N THR A 191 -16.35 -13.83 19.17
CA THR A 191 -15.32 -14.06 20.19
C THR A 191 -15.51 -15.35 20.99
N GLY A 192 -16.70 -15.95 20.92
CA GLY A 192 -17.04 -17.17 21.65
C GLY A 192 -17.13 -16.97 23.17
N ILE A 193 -17.52 -15.77 23.61
CA ILE A 193 -17.68 -15.43 25.03
C ILE A 193 -19.17 -15.28 25.33
N GLY A 194 -19.64 -15.84 26.45
CA GLY A 194 -21.06 -15.83 26.83
C GLY A 194 -21.97 -16.57 25.84
N VAL A 195 -21.43 -17.49 25.02
CA VAL A 195 -22.17 -18.26 24.01
C VAL A 195 -21.61 -19.69 24.01
N PRO A 196 -22.45 -20.75 23.99
CA PRO A 196 -21.98 -22.13 24.05
C PRO A 196 -21.09 -22.56 22.86
N GLU A 197 -21.27 -21.94 21.69
CA GLU A 197 -20.48 -22.21 20.48
C GLU A 197 -20.03 -20.93 19.78
N ALA A 198 -18.72 -20.77 19.58
CA ALA A 198 -18.16 -19.71 18.76
C ALA A 198 -18.49 -19.93 17.28
N SER A 199 -19.08 -18.93 16.60
CA SER A 199 -19.51 -19.06 15.21
C SER A 199 -19.23 -17.81 14.40
N GLN A 200 -18.12 -17.83 13.66
CA GLN A 200 -17.74 -16.74 12.74
C GLN A 200 -18.80 -16.48 11.65
N SER A 201 -19.56 -17.50 11.26
CA SER A 201 -20.64 -17.39 10.26
C SER A 201 -21.84 -16.63 10.82
N LYS A 202 -22.30 -16.95 12.04
CA LYS A 202 -23.35 -16.17 12.74
C LYS A 202 -22.87 -14.75 13.02
N ALA A 203 -21.62 -14.58 13.46
CA ALA A 203 -21.01 -13.28 13.69
C ALA A 203 -21.02 -12.39 12.43
N LEU A 204 -20.56 -12.94 11.30
CA LEU A 204 -20.56 -12.23 10.01
C LEU A 204 -21.97 -11.81 9.60
N LEU A 205 -22.97 -12.68 9.76
CA LEU A 205 -24.36 -12.39 9.45
C LEU A 205 -24.90 -11.22 10.29
N TYR A 206 -24.72 -11.26 11.61
CA TYR A 206 -25.14 -10.17 12.50
C TYR A 206 -24.39 -8.86 12.24
N TYR A 207 -23.08 -8.91 11.95
CA TYR A 207 -22.33 -7.72 11.50
C TYR A 207 -22.92 -7.15 10.20
N THR A 208 -23.36 -7.98 9.23
CA THR A 208 -23.99 -7.49 8.00
C THR A 208 -25.35 -6.83 8.25
N PHE A 209 -26.22 -7.40 9.08
CA PHE A 209 -27.50 -6.75 9.41
C PHE A 209 -27.29 -5.44 10.17
N SER A 210 -26.40 -5.42 11.17
CA SER A 210 -26.06 -4.21 11.93
C SER A 210 -25.47 -3.09 11.04
N ALA A 211 -24.57 -3.46 10.12
CA ALA A 211 -23.96 -2.52 9.18
C ALA A 211 -24.95 -1.95 8.15
N LEU A 212 -25.93 -2.75 7.72
CA LEU A 212 -27.04 -2.32 6.86
C LEU A 212 -28.04 -1.44 7.64
N GLY A 213 -28.32 -1.76 8.89
CA GLY A 213 -29.04 -0.91 9.86
C GLY A 213 -28.30 0.38 10.23
N GLY A 214 -27.10 0.58 9.69
CA GLY A 214 -26.40 1.86 9.74
C GLY A 214 -25.48 2.06 10.94
N ASN A 215 -25.21 1.04 11.76
CA ASN A 215 -24.25 1.16 12.86
C ASN A 215 -22.81 1.33 12.33
N PRO A 216 -22.06 2.40 12.73
CA PRO A 216 -20.73 2.67 12.19
C PRO A 216 -19.67 1.66 12.64
N LEU A 217 -19.80 1.07 13.83
CA LEU A 217 -18.84 0.10 14.36
C LEU A 217 -18.96 -1.22 13.61
N ALA A 218 -20.17 -1.68 13.31
CA ALA A 218 -20.39 -2.87 12.47
C ALA A 218 -19.87 -2.66 11.04
N GLN A 219 -20.05 -1.46 10.47
CA GLN A 219 -19.45 -1.11 9.17
C GLN A 219 -17.92 -1.15 9.24
N MET A 220 -17.32 -0.66 10.33
CA MET A 220 -15.87 -0.70 10.55
C MET A 220 -15.33 -2.13 10.70
N ALA A 221 -16.05 -2.99 11.46
CA ALA A 221 -15.73 -4.41 11.63
C ALA A 221 -15.78 -5.18 10.30
N LEU A 222 -16.82 -4.96 9.47
CA LEU A 222 -16.88 -5.54 8.13
C LEU A 222 -15.75 -5.00 7.23
N GLY A 223 -15.46 -3.70 7.29
CA GLY A 223 -14.33 -3.08 6.61
C GLY A 223 -13.03 -3.81 6.93
N TYR A 224 -12.77 -4.05 8.23
CA TYR A 224 -11.61 -4.78 8.71
C TYR A 224 -11.60 -6.24 8.24
N ARG A 225 -12.72 -6.96 8.39
CA ARG A 225 -12.85 -8.38 7.98
C ARG A 225 -12.59 -8.57 6.48
N TYR A 226 -13.12 -7.70 5.62
CA TYR A 226 -12.84 -7.72 4.17
C TYR A 226 -11.40 -7.28 3.81
N TRP A 227 -10.79 -6.38 4.60
CA TRP A 227 -9.41 -5.93 4.37
C TRP A 227 -8.37 -6.98 4.80
N ALA A 228 -8.60 -7.64 5.93
CA ALA A 228 -7.71 -8.66 6.50
C ALA A 228 -7.98 -10.10 6.02
N GLY A 229 -9.17 -10.37 5.44
CA GLY A 229 -9.56 -11.71 5.00
C GLY A 229 -10.07 -12.63 6.12
N ILE A 230 -10.72 -12.06 7.14
CA ILE A 230 -11.23 -12.80 8.31
C ILE A 230 -12.64 -13.30 8.01
N SER A 231 -12.85 -14.62 7.99
CA SER A 231 -14.10 -15.32 7.62
C SER A 231 -14.69 -14.99 6.24
N VAL A 232 -14.03 -14.14 5.44
CA VAL A 232 -14.39 -13.77 4.06
C VAL A 232 -13.11 -13.66 3.23
N PRO A 233 -13.15 -13.90 1.91
CA PRO A 233 -12.00 -13.65 1.05
C PRO A 233 -11.62 -12.16 1.05
N GLN A 234 -10.33 -11.87 1.03
CA GLN A 234 -9.81 -10.51 1.03
C GLN A 234 -10.34 -9.72 -0.19
N ASN A 235 -10.99 -8.59 0.07
CA ASN A 235 -11.61 -7.76 -0.97
C ASN A 235 -11.51 -6.27 -0.61
N CYS A 236 -10.57 -5.57 -1.26
CA CYS A 236 -10.30 -4.16 -0.98
C CYS A 236 -11.48 -3.25 -1.39
N GLU A 237 -12.22 -3.56 -2.45
CA GLU A 237 -13.36 -2.74 -2.92
C GLU A 237 -14.48 -2.76 -1.87
N ARG A 238 -14.83 -3.94 -1.36
CA ARG A 238 -15.81 -4.07 -0.26
C ARG A 238 -15.33 -3.36 1.01
N ALA A 239 -14.08 -3.55 1.40
CA ALA A 239 -13.49 -2.84 2.55
C ALA A 239 -13.59 -1.31 2.38
N LEU A 240 -13.25 -0.79 1.18
CA LEU A 240 -13.33 0.62 0.82
C LEU A 240 -14.76 1.16 0.95
N THR A 241 -15.77 0.43 0.47
CA THR A 241 -17.17 0.88 0.56
C THR A 241 -17.64 1.05 2.01
N TRP A 242 -17.21 0.18 2.93
CA TRP A 242 -17.59 0.28 4.34
C TRP A 242 -16.79 1.34 5.08
N TYR A 243 -15.46 1.32 4.97
CA TYR A 243 -14.61 2.33 5.60
C TYR A 243 -14.92 3.75 5.12
N LYS A 244 -15.27 3.94 3.84
CA LYS A 244 -15.69 5.26 3.32
C LYS A 244 -16.95 5.80 4.02
N LYS A 245 -17.96 4.95 4.30
CA LYS A 245 -19.20 5.37 5.01
C LYS A 245 -18.91 5.79 6.45
N VAL A 246 -18.02 5.08 7.13
CA VAL A 246 -17.60 5.43 8.50
C VAL A 246 -16.77 6.70 8.48
N ALA A 247 -15.81 6.80 7.56
CA ALA A 247 -14.91 7.93 7.45
C ALA A 247 -15.60 9.24 7.04
N SER A 248 -16.67 9.21 6.22
CA SER A 248 -17.46 10.40 5.92
C SER A 248 -18.18 10.93 7.15
N ARG A 249 -18.80 10.05 7.95
CA ARG A 249 -19.42 10.42 9.24
C ARG A 249 -18.43 11.00 10.23
N VAL A 250 -17.20 10.46 10.29
CA VAL A 250 -16.15 11.05 11.13
C VAL A 250 -15.73 12.42 10.59
N ALA A 251 -15.53 12.57 9.28
CA ALA A 251 -15.17 13.85 8.66
C ALA A 251 -16.25 14.94 8.88
N GLU A 252 -17.53 14.58 8.88
CA GLU A 252 -18.67 15.46 9.22
C GLU A 252 -18.69 15.88 10.70
N GLN A 253 -18.10 15.08 11.60
CA GLN A 253 -18.05 15.36 13.05
C GLN A 253 -16.81 16.15 13.49
N VAL A 254 -15.78 16.28 12.65
CA VAL A 254 -14.56 17.04 12.98
C VAL A 254 -14.87 18.54 12.98
N ARG A 255 -14.84 19.14 14.18
CA ARG A 255 -14.93 20.59 14.39
C ARG A 255 -13.61 21.28 14.04
N LEU A 256 -13.64 22.59 13.82
CA LEU A 256 -12.42 23.37 13.54
C LEU A 256 -11.48 23.32 14.74
N SER A 257 -12.03 23.49 15.95
CA SER A 257 -11.34 23.45 17.25
C SER A 257 -10.45 22.21 17.41
N GLY A 258 -10.94 21.07 16.91
CA GLY A 258 -10.41 19.74 17.15
C GLY A 258 -11.48 18.85 17.80
N GLY A 259 -11.26 17.54 17.78
CA GLY A 259 -11.93 16.61 18.68
C GLY A 259 -11.04 16.26 19.86
N THR A 260 -11.52 15.38 20.73
CA THR A 260 -10.72 14.78 21.81
C THR A 260 -9.44 14.16 21.27
N ALA A 261 -8.29 14.53 21.84
CA ALA A 261 -6.96 14.13 21.39
C ALA A 261 -6.59 12.72 21.87
N ILE A 262 -7.25 11.72 21.29
CA ILE A 262 -7.17 10.32 21.68
C ILE A 262 -5.81 9.73 21.30
N GLN A 263 -5.12 9.19 22.30
CA GLN A 263 -3.79 8.61 22.14
C GLN A 263 -3.86 7.10 21.91
N ARG A 264 -3.02 6.60 21.01
CA ARG A 264 -2.89 5.18 20.67
C ARG A 264 -1.77 4.57 21.51
N ILE A 265 -2.05 4.32 22.78
CA ILE A 265 -1.07 3.77 23.73
C ILE A 265 -1.00 2.25 23.55
N ARG A 266 0.21 1.70 23.48
CA ARG A 266 0.47 0.26 23.51
C ARG A 266 1.13 -0.11 24.84
N LEU A 267 0.53 -1.05 25.56
CA LEU A 267 1.04 -1.51 26.86
C LEU A 267 2.46 -2.10 26.81
N PRO A 268 2.87 -2.86 25.75
CA PRO A 268 4.25 -3.32 25.63
C PRO A 268 5.27 -2.19 25.55
N ASP A 269 4.98 -1.15 24.75
CA ASP A 269 5.89 -0.02 24.52
C ASP A 269 6.14 0.77 25.83
N GLU A 270 5.14 0.87 26.72
CA GLU A 270 5.27 1.52 28.03
C GLU A 270 6.09 0.69 29.03
N ASN A 271 5.90 -0.63 29.06
CA ASN A 271 6.64 -1.49 29.99
C ASN A 271 8.14 -1.58 29.66
N ASP A 272 8.50 -1.58 28.37
CA ASP A 272 9.89 -1.46 27.92
C ASP A 272 10.52 -0.11 28.32
N LEU A 273 9.69 0.94 28.48
CA LEU A 273 10.06 2.28 28.94
C LEU A 273 10.21 2.39 30.48
N VAL A 274 9.47 1.60 31.26
CA VAL A 274 9.54 1.59 32.74
C VAL A 274 10.78 0.86 33.26
N GLY A 275 11.34 -0.08 32.49
CA GLY A 275 12.54 -0.84 32.87
C GLY A 275 13.83 -0.02 33.04
N PHE A 276 13.89 1.20 32.48
CA PHE A 276 15.06 2.09 32.57
C PHE A 276 14.63 3.55 32.75
N GLY A 277 15.28 4.26 33.69
CA GLY A 277 14.92 5.61 34.12
C GLY A 277 14.64 6.60 32.98
N ALA A 278 13.50 7.29 33.08
CA ALA A 278 12.85 8.00 31.99
C ALA A 278 13.73 8.99 31.19
N SER A 279 13.85 8.75 29.88
CA SER A 279 14.10 9.79 28.86
C SER A 279 13.94 9.28 27.42
N SER A 280 12.70 9.07 26.96
CA SER A 280 12.40 9.22 25.53
C SER A 280 10.99 9.78 25.28
N SER A 281 10.91 10.73 24.35
CA SER A 281 9.91 11.81 24.35
C SER A 281 8.79 11.63 23.30
N ALA A 282 8.26 10.41 23.17
CA ALA A 282 7.33 10.07 22.08
C ALA A 282 5.93 9.53 22.50
N GLY A 283 5.77 8.97 23.71
CA GLY A 283 4.54 8.25 24.08
C GLY A 283 3.94 8.58 25.45
N SER A 284 4.66 9.32 26.30
CA SER A 284 4.24 9.49 27.70
C SER A 284 2.93 10.30 27.82
N LEU A 285 2.04 9.79 28.66
CA LEU A 285 1.06 10.59 29.41
C LEU A 285 1.78 11.80 30.01
N LEU A 286 1.10 12.94 30.22
CA LEU A 286 1.72 14.01 31.00
C LEU A 286 1.87 13.46 32.42
N ASP A 287 3.12 13.40 32.89
CA ASP A 287 3.37 13.17 34.31
C ASP A 287 2.58 14.23 35.10
N SER A 288 1.90 13.81 36.17
CA SER A 288 1.16 14.71 37.04
C SER A 288 2.07 15.82 37.57
N ASN A 289 3.35 15.53 37.76
CA ASN A 289 4.37 16.51 38.12
C ASN A 289 4.57 17.58 37.02
N LEU A 290 4.59 17.18 35.74
CA LEU A 290 4.74 18.09 34.61
C LEU A 290 3.48 18.95 34.40
N LEU A 291 2.28 18.39 34.61
CA LEU A 291 1.05 19.17 34.59
C LEU A 291 1.02 20.21 35.73
N ASN A 292 1.39 19.81 36.94
CA ASN A 292 1.48 20.72 38.09
C ASN A 292 2.54 21.81 37.87
N TYR A 293 3.66 21.48 37.21
CA TYR A 293 4.66 22.45 36.78
C TYR A 293 4.10 23.47 35.77
N TYR A 294 3.36 23.03 34.74
CA TYR A 294 2.71 23.96 33.80
C TYR A 294 1.68 24.87 34.48
N LYS A 295 0.88 24.34 35.42
CA LYS A 295 -0.05 25.15 36.25
C LYS A 295 0.71 26.22 37.02
N TYR A 296 1.76 25.83 37.75
CA TYR A 296 2.61 26.77 38.50
C TYR A 296 3.23 27.88 37.64
N LEU A 297 3.63 27.59 36.40
CA LEU A 297 4.11 28.60 35.44
C LEU A 297 2.98 29.53 34.97
N ALA A 298 1.79 28.99 34.68
CA ALA A 298 0.64 29.76 34.28
C ALA A 298 0.12 30.69 35.40
N ASP A 299 0.15 30.22 36.65
CA ASP A 299 -0.20 30.98 37.86
C ASP A 299 0.80 32.11 38.12
N LYS A 300 2.07 31.94 37.72
CA LYS A 300 3.08 33.01 37.68
C LYS A 300 2.89 34.02 36.54
N GLY A 301 1.89 33.84 35.68
CA GLY A 301 1.63 34.71 34.53
C GLY A 301 2.46 34.38 33.28
N GLU A 302 3.05 33.18 33.18
CA GLU A 302 3.78 32.81 31.96
C GLU A 302 2.81 32.53 30.80
N ILE A 303 2.78 33.45 29.84
CA ILE A 303 1.88 33.44 28.68
C ILE A 303 1.97 32.13 27.88
N SER A 304 3.18 31.61 27.68
CA SER A 304 3.41 30.32 26.99
C SER A 304 2.77 29.14 27.72
N ALA A 305 2.88 29.09 29.04
CA ALA A 305 2.26 28.06 29.86
C ALA A 305 0.74 28.17 29.89
N GLN A 306 0.19 29.39 29.97
CA GLN A 306 -1.26 29.64 29.88
C GLN A 306 -1.85 29.15 28.55
N VAL A 307 -1.22 29.51 27.42
CA VAL A 307 -1.66 29.02 26.10
C VAL A 307 -1.49 27.49 25.99
N ALA A 308 -0.43 26.91 26.54
CA ALA A 308 -0.22 25.46 26.56
C ALA A 308 -1.30 24.71 27.36
N LEU A 309 -1.65 25.19 28.56
CA LEU A 309 -2.74 24.63 29.37
C LEU A 309 -4.10 24.80 28.69
N GLY A 310 -4.37 25.98 28.13
CA GLY A 310 -5.58 26.22 27.34
C GLY A 310 -5.73 25.22 26.20
N MET A 311 -4.65 24.96 25.44
CA MET A 311 -4.64 23.93 24.39
C MET A 311 -4.82 22.50 24.94
N LEU A 312 -4.26 22.18 26.11
CA LEU A 312 -4.42 20.85 26.72
C LEU A 312 -5.87 20.62 27.18
N TYR A 313 -6.47 21.59 27.87
CA TYR A 313 -7.86 21.52 28.32
C TYR A 313 -8.87 21.58 27.17
N MET A 314 -8.60 22.35 26.10
CA MET A 314 -9.45 22.42 24.91
C MET A 314 -9.44 21.11 24.10
N ASN A 315 -8.29 20.44 24.00
CA ASN A 315 -8.15 19.22 23.19
C ASN A 315 -8.42 17.93 23.98
N GLY A 316 -8.28 17.91 25.31
CA GLY A 316 -8.48 16.72 26.15
C GLY A 316 -7.58 15.55 25.75
N GLY A 317 -6.36 15.48 26.30
CA GLY A 317 -5.39 14.42 25.99
C GLY A 317 -4.25 14.33 27.00
N ARG A 318 -3.40 13.30 26.87
CA ARG A 318 -2.29 13.01 27.80
C ARG A 318 -2.72 12.87 29.27
N GLY A 319 -3.87 12.24 29.52
CA GLY A 319 -4.41 12.03 30.87
C GLY A 319 -5.19 13.21 31.44
N ILE A 320 -5.44 14.25 30.66
CA ILE A 320 -6.25 15.43 31.04
C ILE A 320 -7.60 15.34 30.33
N GLU A 321 -8.70 15.43 31.08
CA GLU A 321 -10.04 15.52 30.52
C GLU A 321 -10.29 16.87 29.83
N GLN A 322 -11.11 16.87 28.78
CA GLN A 322 -11.49 18.10 28.09
C GLN A 322 -12.33 19.01 28.99
N ASN A 323 -11.91 20.27 29.17
CA ASN A 323 -12.64 21.28 29.91
C ASN A 323 -12.58 22.63 29.18
N ASP A 324 -13.66 22.93 28.45
CA ASP A 324 -13.75 24.15 27.62
C ASP A 324 -13.81 25.43 28.47
N GLU A 325 -14.27 25.37 29.72
CA GLU A 325 -14.37 26.53 30.63
C GLU A 325 -12.99 26.96 31.14
N LEU A 326 -12.20 26.01 31.66
CA LEU A 326 -10.81 26.26 32.05
C LEU A 326 -9.96 26.68 30.84
N ALA A 327 -10.19 26.07 29.68
CA ALA A 327 -9.53 26.48 28.45
C ALA A 327 -9.82 27.95 28.09
N ALA A 328 -11.10 28.36 28.13
CA ALA A 328 -11.50 29.75 27.89
C ALA A 328 -10.84 30.72 28.89
N GLN A 329 -10.80 30.37 30.18
CA GLN A 329 -10.16 31.21 31.22
C GLN A 329 -8.65 31.40 30.97
N TYR A 330 -7.91 30.32 30.70
CA TYR A 330 -6.47 30.42 30.40
C TYR A 330 -6.17 31.13 29.08
N PHE A 331 -7.05 31.01 28.07
CA PHE A 331 -6.90 31.79 26.84
C PHE A 331 -7.27 33.27 27.02
N LEU A 332 -8.25 33.61 27.86
CA LEU A 332 -8.60 35.01 28.16
C LEU A 332 -7.44 35.72 28.87
N SER A 333 -6.88 35.14 29.93
CA SER A 333 -5.74 35.74 30.64
C SER A 333 -4.50 35.89 29.75
N ALA A 334 -4.20 34.89 28.91
CA ALA A 334 -3.12 34.99 27.93
C ALA A 334 -3.38 36.04 26.83
N ALA A 335 -4.65 36.25 26.43
CA ALA A 335 -5.03 37.25 25.42
C ALA A 335 -5.00 38.68 25.98
N GLU A 336 -5.38 38.88 27.25
CA GLU A 336 -5.21 40.13 27.99
C GLU A 336 -3.72 40.49 28.12
N ALA A 337 -2.86 39.50 28.36
CA ALA A 337 -1.40 39.64 28.31
C ALA A 337 -0.83 39.84 26.88
N GLY A 338 -1.67 39.95 25.85
CA GLY A 338 -1.28 40.30 24.48
C GLY A 338 -0.95 39.12 23.55
N SER A 339 -1.22 37.87 23.94
CA SER A 339 -0.87 36.69 23.13
C SER A 339 -1.70 36.56 21.86
N ALA A 340 -1.04 36.71 20.69
CA ALA A 340 -1.64 36.47 19.39
C ALA A 340 -2.15 35.02 19.22
N SER A 341 -1.50 34.04 19.87
CA SER A 341 -1.93 32.64 19.89
C SER A 341 -3.22 32.46 20.68
N ALA A 342 -3.33 33.08 21.85
CA ALA A 342 -4.54 33.03 22.67
C ALA A 342 -5.73 33.67 21.94
N TYR A 343 -5.52 34.84 21.31
CA TYR A 343 -6.55 35.47 20.46
C TYR A 343 -7.04 34.55 19.34
N ALA A 344 -6.15 33.80 18.68
CA ALA A 344 -6.57 32.85 17.65
C ALA A 344 -7.37 31.66 18.21
N TYR A 345 -7.00 31.13 19.37
CA TYR A 345 -7.76 30.05 20.01
C TYR A 345 -9.12 30.51 20.54
N LEU A 346 -9.23 31.71 21.13
CA LEU A 346 -10.53 32.30 21.47
C LEU A 346 -11.41 32.47 20.23
N GLY A 347 -10.86 33.03 19.14
CA GLY A 347 -11.57 33.13 17.87
C GLY A 347 -12.07 31.77 17.36
N LYS A 348 -11.28 30.71 17.56
CA LYS A 348 -11.64 29.32 17.23
C LYS A 348 -12.83 28.82 18.06
N MET A 349 -12.80 29.07 19.37
CA MET A 349 -13.88 28.67 20.30
C MET A 349 -15.20 29.41 20.01
N PHE A 350 -15.15 30.73 19.75
CA PHE A 350 -16.33 31.52 19.36
C PHE A 350 -16.89 31.15 17.98
N LEU A 351 -16.04 30.74 17.02
CA LEU A 351 -16.48 30.36 15.67
C LEU A 351 -17.21 29.01 15.63
N ASP A 352 -16.80 28.07 16.48
CA ASP A 352 -17.40 26.73 16.56
C ASP A 352 -18.56 26.66 17.57
N GLY A 353 -18.48 27.39 18.69
CA GLY A 353 -19.37 27.25 19.84
C GLY A 353 -18.98 26.09 20.76
N THR A 354 -18.67 26.40 22.01
CA THR A 354 -18.41 25.44 23.10
C THR A 354 -19.43 25.62 24.22
N THR A 355 -19.34 24.82 25.29
CA THR A 355 -20.19 25.04 26.48
C THR A 355 -19.90 26.36 27.19
N ALA A 356 -18.63 26.80 27.17
CA ALA A 356 -18.16 28.02 27.81
C ALA A 356 -18.39 29.27 26.96
N THR A 357 -18.16 29.19 25.65
CA THR A 357 -18.30 30.32 24.71
C THR A 357 -19.35 29.97 23.65
N PRO A 358 -20.57 30.55 23.70
CA PRO A 358 -21.57 30.32 22.67
C PRO A 358 -21.09 30.84 21.31
N GLN A 359 -21.65 30.30 20.22
CA GLN A 359 -21.20 30.64 18.88
C GLN A 359 -21.53 32.09 18.53
N ASP A 360 -20.49 32.91 18.29
CA ASP A 360 -20.60 34.28 17.83
C ASP A 360 -19.53 34.58 16.77
N ASN A 361 -19.99 34.86 15.55
CA ASN A 361 -19.12 35.12 14.43
C ASN A 361 -18.51 36.54 14.47
N GLU A 362 -19.11 37.51 15.17
CA GLU A 362 -18.57 38.88 15.21
C GLU A 362 -17.40 39.02 16.19
N THR A 363 -17.49 38.42 17.38
CA THR A 363 -16.36 38.32 18.32
C THR A 363 -15.26 37.43 17.75
N ALA A 364 -15.60 36.30 17.12
CA ALA A 364 -14.62 35.48 16.41
C ALA A 364 -13.83 36.31 15.37
N PHE A 365 -14.50 37.14 14.56
CA PHE A 365 -13.83 38.01 13.58
C PHE A 365 -12.87 39.01 14.25
N LYS A 366 -13.31 39.67 15.33
CA LYS A 366 -12.48 40.62 16.10
C LYS A 366 -11.23 39.95 16.70
N HIS A 367 -11.35 38.72 17.20
CA HIS A 367 -10.22 37.97 17.75
C HIS A 367 -9.26 37.45 16.67
N PHE A 368 -9.78 36.90 15.57
CA PHE A 368 -8.94 36.47 14.45
C PHE A 368 -8.24 37.61 13.73
N THR A 369 -8.87 38.79 13.58
CA THR A 369 -8.21 39.96 13.00
C THR A 369 -7.06 40.47 13.87
N LYS A 370 -7.22 40.52 15.20
CA LYS A 370 -6.11 40.83 16.12
C LYS A 370 -4.96 39.83 15.97
N ALA A 371 -5.25 38.53 15.97
CA ALA A 371 -4.23 37.49 15.80
C ALA A 371 -3.51 37.56 14.43
N ALA A 372 -4.25 37.79 13.35
CA ALA A 372 -3.69 37.89 12.00
C ALA A 372 -2.84 39.16 11.78
N GLN A 373 -3.16 40.27 12.47
CA GLN A 373 -2.33 41.48 12.49
C GLN A 373 -0.97 41.25 13.16
N SER A 374 -0.89 40.32 14.10
CA SER A 374 0.36 39.84 14.72
C SER A 374 1.03 38.68 13.98
N ASP A 375 0.72 38.50 12.68
CA ASP A 375 1.27 37.47 11.78
C ASP A 375 1.09 36.01 12.26
N ASN A 376 0.11 35.71 13.11
CA ASN A 376 -0.14 34.35 13.60
C ASN A 376 -0.86 33.49 12.55
N ALA A 377 -0.22 32.39 12.11
CA ALA A 377 -0.78 31.38 11.21
C ALA A 377 -2.19 30.91 11.56
N ILE A 378 -2.46 30.67 12.86
CA ILE A 378 -3.75 30.18 13.34
C ILE A 378 -4.82 31.26 13.06
N GLY A 379 -4.51 32.52 13.39
CA GLY A 379 -5.36 33.67 13.15
C GLY A 379 -5.64 33.89 11.66
N GLN A 380 -4.61 33.81 10.82
CA GLN A 380 -4.73 33.90 9.37
C GLN A 380 -5.61 32.78 8.79
N SER A 381 -5.43 31.54 9.24
CA SER A 381 -6.24 30.41 8.78
C SER A 381 -7.71 30.52 9.20
N GLY A 382 -8.00 30.91 10.45
CA GLY A 382 -9.35 31.17 10.94
C GLY A 382 -10.05 32.29 10.17
N LEU A 383 -9.35 33.41 9.96
CA LEU A 383 -9.84 34.53 9.15
C LEU A 383 -10.10 34.11 7.69
N GLY A 384 -9.23 33.26 7.12
CA GLY A 384 -9.43 32.67 5.79
C GLY A 384 -10.70 31.81 5.71
N VAL A 385 -10.99 31.00 6.74
CA VAL A 385 -12.25 30.22 6.85
C VAL A 385 -13.47 31.14 6.90
N MET A 386 -13.39 32.26 7.61
CA MET A 386 -14.49 33.23 7.68
C MET A 386 -14.78 33.88 6.32
N TYR A 387 -13.75 34.29 5.57
CA TYR A 387 -13.92 34.81 4.21
C TYR A 387 -14.34 33.75 3.18
N LEU A 388 -13.93 32.49 3.36
CA LEU A 388 -14.31 31.37 2.48
C LEU A 388 -15.80 31.04 2.59
N TYR A 389 -16.35 30.99 3.80
CA TYR A 389 -17.76 30.62 4.03
C TYR A 389 -18.70 31.82 4.23
N GLY A 390 -18.18 33.03 4.48
CA GLY A 390 -18.99 34.23 4.74
C GLY A 390 -19.50 34.33 6.17
N LYS A 391 -18.79 33.75 7.14
CA LYS A 391 -19.16 33.83 8.56
C LYS A 391 -18.77 35.19 9.12
N GLY A 392 -19.73 36.05 9.46
CA GLY A 392 -19.49 37.40 10.02
C GLY A 392 -18.92 38.42 9.04
N VAL A 393 -18.60 38.03 7.80
CA VAL A 393 -18.07 38.89 6.73
C VAL A 393 -18.64 38.48 5.37
N LYS A 394 -18.62 39.39 4.39
CA LYS A 394 -18.93 39.04 3.00
C LYS A 394 -17.88 38.06 2.46
N GLN A 395 -18.34 37.08 1.67
CA GLN A 395 -17.46 36.07 1.05
C GLN A 395 -16.43 36.72 0.12
N ASP A 396 -15.17 36.32 0.25
CA ASP A 396 -14.04 36.84 -0.54
C ASP A 396 -12.97 35.75 -0.70
N TYR A 397 -13.04 35.04 -1.82
CA TYR A 397 -12.17 33.89 -2.08
C TYR A 397 -10.71 34.28 -2.34
N ASP A 398 -10.45 35.47 -2.90
CA ASP A 398 -9.09 35.94 -3.15
C ASP A 398 -8.38 36.31 -1.84
N LYS A 399 -9.09 36.95 -0.90
CA LYS A 399 -8.56 37.15 0.47
C LYS A 399 -8.36 35.84 1.19
N ALA A 400 -9.31 34.91 1.11
CA ALA A 400 -9.19 33.58 1.72
C ALA A 400 -7.95 32.83 1.19
N HIS A 401 -7.75 32.79 -0.13
CA HIS A 401 -6.58 32.15 -0.75
C HIS A 401 -5.25 32.74 -0.26
N ARG A 402 -5.13 34.07 -0.19
CA ARG A 402 -3.94 34.76 0.32
C ARG A 402 -3.67 34.41 1.79
N LEU A 403 -4.69 34.45 2.63
CA LEU A 403 -4.58 34.14 4.06
C LEU A 403 -4.22 32.68 4.31
N PHE A 404 -4.84 31.74 3.60
CA PHE A 404 -4.48 30.32 3.68
C PHE A 404 -3.07 30.06 3.17
N LYS A 405 -2.63 30.77 2.12
CA LYS A 405 -1.26 30.67 1.62
C LYS A 405 -0.24 31.14 2.66
N LEU A 406 -0.45 32.30 3.29
CA LEU A 406 0.43 32.78 4.37
C LEU A 406 0.52 31.77 5.52
N ALA A 407 -0.62 31.27 6.00
CA ALA A 407 -0.66 30.24 7.04
C ALA A 407 0.03 28.92 6.60
N ALA A 408 -0.14 28.49 5.35
CA ALA A 408 0.48 27.29 4.82
C ALA A 408 2.00 27.43 4.62
N ASP A 409 2.47 28.61 4.20
CA ASP A 409 3.89 28.95 4.06
C ASP A 409 4.59 29.03 5.44
N GLN A 410 3.86 29.41 6.50
CA GLN A 410 4.29 29.26 7.92
C GLN A 410 4.22 27.81 8.43
N GLY A 411 3.75 26.85 7.62
CA GLY A 411 3.65 25.44 7.99
C GLY A 411 2.38 25.05 8.77
N TRP A 412 1.40 25.94 8.91
CA TRP A 412 0.19 25.64 9.67
C TRP A 412 -0.76 24.68 8.95
N VAL A 413 -1.18 23.66 9.69
CA VAL A 413 -1.87 22.47 9.18
C VAL A 413 -3.22 22.79 8.56
N ASP A 414 -4.03 23.63 9.22
CA ASP A 414 -5.35 23.99 8.71
C ASP A 414 -5.25 24.95 7.51
N GLY A 415 -4.17 25.73 7.43
CA GLY A 415 -3.84 26.54 6.25
C GLY A 415 -3.56 25.66 5.04
N GLN A 416 -2.68 24.66 5.20
CA GLN A 416 -2.37 23.67 4.18
C GLN A 416 -3.61 22.87 3.76
N LEU A 417 -4.41 22.40 4.72
CA LEU A 417 -5.67 21.69 4.45
C LEU A 417 -6.60 22.55 3.59
N ASN A 418 -6.98 23.74 4.04
CA ASN A 418 -7.93 24.60 3.34
C ASN A 418 -7.41 25.03 1.95
N LEU A 419 -6.11 25.30 1.82
CA LEU A 419 -5.48 25.58 0.53
C LEU A 419 -5.56 24.36 -0.42
N GLY A 420 -5.36 23.15 0.11
CA GLY A 420 -5.60 21.89 -0.60
C GLY A 420 -7.05 21.74 -1.07
N HIS A 421 -8.03 22.06 -0.21
CA HIS A 421 -9.46 22.09 -0.57
C HIS A 421 -9.73 23.07 -1.73
N MET A 422 -9.16 24.29 -1.69
CA MET A 422 -9.33 25.27 -2.78
C MET A 422 -8.78 24.76 -4.11
N TYR A 423 -7.60 24.12 -4.13
CA TYR A 423 -7.04 23.54 -5.36
C TYR A 423 -7.74 22.25 -5.83
N TYR A 424 -8.39 21.51 -4.93
CA TYR A 424 -9.11 20.27 -5.24
C TYR A 424 -10.53 20.48 -5.77
N SER A 425 -11.21 21.53 -5.27
CA SER A 425 -12.63 21.78 -5.52
C SER A 425 -12.98 21.92 -7.00
N LYS A 426 -14.18 21.45 -7.37
CA LYS A 426 -14.77 21.61 -8.71
C LYS A 426 -15.20 23.07 -8.97
N PHE A 427 -15.45 23.86 -7.93
CA PHE A 427 -15.95 25.24 -8.02
C PHE A 427 -14.87 26.29 -8.36
N SER A 428 -13.69 25.87 -8.82
CA SER A 428 -12.58 26.75 -9.21
C SER A 428 -12.94 27.87 -10.20
N GLU A 429 -14.00 27.68 -10.99
CA GLU A 429 -14.47 28.68 -11.96
C GLU A 429 -15.26 29.83 -11.30
N GLY A 430 -15.80 29.62 -10.09
CA GLY A 430 -16.43 30.68 -9.27
C GLY A 430 -15.57 31.16 -8.08
N LEU A 431 -14.51 30.43 -7.73
CA LEU A 431 -13.66 30.70 -6.55
C LEU A 431 -12.42 31.58 -6.82
N GLY A 432 -12.22 32.09 -8.04
CA GLY A 432 -11.03 32.85 -8.45
C GLY A 432 -9.73 32.01 -8.61
N VAL A 433 -9.68 30.82 -8.03
CA VAL A 433 -8.48 29.95 -8.00
C VAL A 433 -8.64 28.75 -8.94
N LYS A 434 -7.73 28.59 -9.91
CA LYS A 434 -7.74 27.47 -10.87
C LYS A 434 -7.45 26.12 -10.18
N ARG A 435 -8.28 25.10 -10.47
CA ARG A 435 -8.14 23.72 -9.96
C ARG A 435 -6.79 23.11 -10.34
N ASN A 436 -6.07 22.56 -9.36
CA ASN A 436 -4.77 21.93 -9.55
C ASN A 436 -4.59 20.74 -8.59
N TYR A 437 -4.93 19.54 -9.09
CA TYR A 437 -4.82 18.31 -8.31
C TYR A 437 -3.42 18.02 -7.77
N LYS A 438 -2.35 18.40 -8.49
CA LYS A 438 -0.97 18.14 -8.04
C LYS A 438 -0.67 18.91 -6.75
N SER A 439 -0.97 20.22 -6.74
CA SER A 439 -0.79 21.05 -5.55
C SER A 439 -1.75 20.66 -4.43
N ALA A 440 -2.99 20.25 -4.74
CA ALA A 440 -3.91 19.72 -3.74
C ALA A 440 -3.34 18.48 -3.03
N ILE A 441 -2.81 17.50 -3.77
CA ILE A 441 -2.18 16.30 -3.22
C ILE A 441 -0.97 16.67 -2.35
N GLU A 442 -0.13 17.61 -2.79
CA GLU A 442 1.04 18.09 -2.06
C GLU A 442 0.66 18.72 -0.71
N TYR A 443 -0.29 19.66 -0.68
CA TYR A 443 -0.75 20.27 0.56
C TYR A 443 -1.50 19.29 1.48
N PHE A 444 -2.30 18.37 0.93
CA PHE A 444 -2.92 17.33 1.75
C PHE A 444 -1.89 16.33 2.30
N GLN A 445 -0.82 16.02 1.57
CA GLN A 445 0.27 15.19 2.09
C GLN A 445 0.97 15.88 3.26
N LEU A 446 1.30 17.17 3.15
CA LEU A 446 1.86 17.95 4.27
C LEU A 446 0.93 17.96 5.48
N ALA A 447 -0.37 18.25 5.28
CA ALA A 447 -1.35 18.25 6.37
C ALA A 447 -1.64 16.85 6.95
N SER A 448 -1.39 15.77 6.20
CA SER A 448 -1.50 14.39 6.71
C SER A 448 -0.29 13.99 7.56
N GLN A 449 0.91 14.50 7.26
CA GLN A 449 2.15 14.24 8.02
C GLN A 449 2.06 14.83 9.44
N SER A 450 1.37 15.95 9.61
CA SER A 450 1.05 16.53 10.93
C SER A 450 -0.16 15.88 11.62
N GLY A 451 -0.82 14.92 10.98
CA GLY A 451 -1.86 14.10 11.60
C GLY A 451 -3.32 14.52 11.33
N ASN A 452 -3.60 15.51 10.47
CA ASN A 452 -4.96 16.03 10.30
C ASN A 452 -5.91 15.02 9.64
N VAL A 453 -7.02 14.74 10.32
CA VAL A 453 -8.04 13.74 9.94
C VAL A 453 -8.68 14.04 8.58
N LEU A 454 -8.98 15.31 8.31
CA LEU A 454 -9.61 15.73 7.05
C LEU A 454 -8.62 15.62 5.87
N ALA A 455 -7.32 15.81 6.12
CA ALA A 455 -6.28 15.59 5.10
C ALA A 455 -6.22 14.10 4.70
N TYR A 456 -6.25 13.18 5.67
CA TYR A 456 -6.37 11.73 5.39
C TYR A 456 -7.64 11.41 4.58
N TYR A 457 -8.79 11.97 4.95
CA TYR A 457 -10.06 11.75 4.24
C TYR A 457 -10.00 12.21 2.77
N ASN A 458 -9.46 13.39 2.51
CA ASN A 458 -9.33 13.92 1.14
C ASN A 458 -8.33 13.13 0.29
N LEU A 459 -7.17 12.74 0.86
CA LEU A 459 -6.22 11.85 0.18
C LEU A 459 -6.85 10.50 -0.14
N ALA A 460 -7.60 9.92 0.80
CA ALA A 460 -8.34 8.68 0.58
C ALA A 460 -9.34 8.82 -0.59
N GLN A 461 -10.07 9.94 -0.65
CA GLN A 461 -11.01 10.22 -1.74
C GLN A 461 -10.30 10.41 -3.09
N ILE A 462 -9.13 11.07 -3.12
CA ILE A 462 -8.29 11.18 -4.32
C ILE A 462 -7.83 9.80 -4.80
N HIS A 463 -7.32 8.95 -3.91
CA HIS A 463 -6.85 7.61 -4.26
C HIS A 463 -7.99 6.63 -4.61
N ALA A 464 -9.18 6.79 -4.04
CA ALA A 464 -10.37 6.01 -4.38
C ALA A 464 -10.95 6.38 -5.75
N THR A 465 -10.95 7.68 -6.09
CA THR A 465 -11.52 8.18 -7.36
C THR A 465 -10.53 8.17 -8.52
N GLY A 466 -9.22 8.26 -8.25
CA GLY A 466 -8.19 8.47 -9.27
C GLY A 466 -8.05 9.94 -9.71
N ALA A 467 -8.44 10.89 -8.86
CA ALA A 467 -8.47 12.32 -9.19
C ALA A 467 -7.07 12.96 -9.13
N GLY A 468 -6.30 12.86 -10.22
CA GLY A 468 -4.96 13.46 -10.35
C GLY A 468 -3.79 12.60 -9.85
N ALA A 469 -4.10 11.49 -9.18
CA ALA A 469 -3.20 10.36 -8.94
C ALA A 469 -3.85 9.08 -9.48
N PRO A 470 -3.11 8.03 -9.88
CA PRO A 470 -3.71 6.76 -10.27
C PRO A 470 -4.53 6.18 -9.10
N ARG A 471 -5.70 5.63 -9.42
CA ARG A 471 -6.58 4.97 -8.43
C ARG A 471 -5.82 3.84 -7.75
N ASN A 472 -5.80 3.85 -6.41
CA ASN A 472 -5.21 2.80 -5.60
C ASN A 472 -6.12 2.48 -4.41
N CYS A 473 -6.73 1.30 -4.49
CA CYS A 473 -7.68 0.79 -3.52
C CYS A 473 -7.03 0.55 -2.14
N HIS A 474 -5.79 0.04 -2.10
CA HIS A 474 -5.11 -0.33 -0.86
C HIS A 474 -4.83 0.91 0.00
N THR A 475 -4.19 1.92 -0.60
CA THR A 475 -3.89 3.19 0.09
C THR A 475 -5.17 3.94 0.45
N ALA A 476 -6.21 3.90 -0.39
CA ALA A 476 -7.49 4.50 -0.04
C ALA A 476 -8.13 3.84 1.20
N VAL A 477 -8.07 2.50 1.33
CA VAL A 477 -8.55 1.78 2.52
C VAL A 477 -7.73 2.12 3.75
N GLU A 478 -6.40 2.13 3.68
CA GLU A 478 -5.53 2.51 4.80
C GLU A 478 -5.82 3.94 5.30
N LEU A 479 -5.96 4.90 4.38
CA LEU A 479 -6.24 6.29 4.72
C LEU A 479 -7.66 6.45 5.29
N TYR A 480 -8.69 5.80 4.72
CA TYR A 480 -10.05 5.82 5.28
C TYR A 480 -10.15 5.11 6.64
N LYS A 481 -9.42 4.01 6.83
CA LYS A 481 -9.32 3.32 8.12
C LYS A 481 -8.69 4.24 9.18
N ASN A 482 -7.60 4.92 8.85
CA ASN A 482 -6.99 5.92 9.73
C ASN A 482 -7.94 7.05 10.14
N VAL A 483 -8.91 7.42 9.29
CA VAL A 483 -9.98 8.36 9.62
C VAL A 483 -11.04 7.71 10.51
N ALA A 484 -11.56 6.54 10.12
CA ALA A 484 -12.57 5.80 10.88
C ALA A 484 -12.12 5.50 12.32
N GLU A 485 -10.85 5.12 12.51
CA GLU A 485 -10.27 4.87 13.82
C GLU A 485 -10.19 6.11 14.73
N ARG A 486 -10.34 7.33 14.19
CA ARG A 486 -10.34 8.60 14.95
C ARG A 486 -11.75 9.11 15.27
N GLY A 487 -12.81 8.33 14.97
CA GLY A 487 -14.16 8.64 15.42
C GLY A 487 -14.32 8.56 16.94
N ARG A 488 -15.38 9.17 17.48
CA ARG A 488 -15.62 9.32 18.93
C ARG A 488 -15.55 8.00 19.73
N TRP A 489 -15.92 6.87 19.13
CA TRP A 489 -15.78 5.54 19.74
C TRP A 489 -14.35 5.15 20.14
N SER A 490 -13.32 5.82 19.60
CA SER A 490 -11.94 5.65 20.05
C SER A 490 -11.68 6.18 21.47
N GLU A 491 -12.61 6.94 22.07
CA GLU A 491 -12.57 7.29 23.50
C GLU A 491 -12.48 6.04 24.38
N ARG A 492 -13.12 4.93 23.96
CA ARG A 492 -13.06 3.62 24.63
C ARG A 492 -11.66 3.00 24.69
N LEU A 493 -10.74 3.39 23.80
CA LEU A 493 -9.34 2.95 23.87
C LEU A 493 -8.62 3.56 25.08
N MET A 494 -8.96 4.81 25.43
CA MET A 494 -8.44 5.49 26.61
C MET A 494 -9.17 5.03 27.88
N GLU A 495 -10.48 4.74 27.81
CA GLU A 495 -11.22 4.10 28.91
C GLU A 495 -10.61 2.74 29.28
N ALA A 496 -10.26 1.91 28.29
CA ALA A 496 -9.59 0.62 28.51
C ALA A 496 -8.22 0.79 29.18
N TYR A 497 -7.44 1.77 28.75
CA TYR A 497 -6.14 2.09 29.36
C TYR A 497 -6.28 2.56 30.81
N ASN A 498 -7.28 3.40 31.11
CA ASN A 498 -7.56 3.85 32.46
C ASN A 498 -8.02 2.68 33.36
N SER A 499 -8.96 1.83 32.91
CA SER A 499 -9.35 0.61 33.65
C SER A 499 -8.13 -0.29 33.92
N TYR A 500 -7.21 -0.46 32.96
CA TYR A 500 -5.98 -1.25 33.17
C TYR A 500 -5.08 -0.63 34.26
N ARG A 501 -4.87 0.69 34.23
CA ARG A 501 -4.07 1.41 35.23
C ARG A 501 -4.71 1.40 36.62
N ASP A 502 -6.04 1.38 36.69
CA ASP A 502 -6.81 1.22 37.94
C ASP A 502 -6.73 -0.21 38.52
N GLY A 503 -6.07 -1.15 37.82
CA GLY A 503 -5.99 -2.57 38.20
C GLY A 503 -7.19 -3.42 37.79
N ARG A 504 -8.16 -2.86 37.04
CA ARG A 504 -9.35 -3.56 36.54
C ARG A 504 -9.05 -4.19 35.19
N THR A 505 -8.24 -5.25 35.21
CA THR A 505 -7.70 -5.92 34.03
C THR A 505 -8.78 -6.55 33.15
N ASP A 506 -9.82 -7.16 33.74
CA ASP A 506 -10.90 -7.82 32.98
C ASP A 506 -11.72 -6.83 32.14
N GLU A 507 -12.19 -5.72 32.74
CA GLU A 507 -12.88 -4.65 32.00
C GLU A 507 -12.02 -4.13 30.85
N ALA A 508 -10.73 -3.88 31.12
CA ALA A 508 -9.78 -3.38 30.14
C ALA A 508 -9.60 -4.38 29.00
N ALA A 509 -9.45 -5.67 29.31
CA ALA A 509 -9.34 -6.75 28.35
C ALA A 509 -10.58 -6.84 27.45
N PHE A 510 -11.81 -6.74 27.99
CA PHE A 510 -13.03 -6.70 27.17
C PHE A 510 -13.11 -5.48 26.26
N LYS A 511 -12.78 -4.29 26.78
CA LYS A 511 -12.78 -3.05 26.01
C LYS A 511 -11.75 -3.11 24.87
N TYR A 512 -10.55 -3.66 25.13
CA TYR A 512 -9.54 -3.92 24.10
C TYR A 512 -9.98 -5.01 23.11
N LEU A 513 -10.55 -6.12 23.57
CA LEU A 513 -11.06 -7.21 22.71
C LEU A 513 -12.13 -6.71 21.72
N PHE A 514 -13.05 -5.88 22.18
CA PHE A 514 -14.07 -5.27 21.33
C PHE A 514 -13.44 -4.37 20.26
N LEU A 515 -12.55 -3.45 20.64
CA LEU A 515 -11.83 -2.59 19.70
C LEU A 515 -10.92 -3.40 18.75
N ALA A 516 -10.38 -4.52 19.20
CA ALA A 516 -9.54 -5.44 18.43
C ALA A 516 -10.32 -6.12 17.29
N GLU A 517 -11.59 -6.50 17.52
CA GLU A 517 -12.51 -7.00 16.48
C GLU A 517 -12.95 -5.91 15.49
N LEU A 518 -13.02 -4.64 15.92
CA LEU A 518 -13.23 -3.50 15.01
C LEU A 518 -12.00 -3.19 14.14
N GLY A 519 -10.84 -3.76 14.47
CA GLY A 519 -9.61 -3.68 13.68
C GLY A 519 -8.51 -2.76 14.22
N TYR A 520 -8.65 -2.19 15.43
CA TYR A 520 -7.65 -1.33 16.04
C TYR A 520 -6.36 -2.11 16.38
N GLU A 521 -5.25 -1.79 15.73
CA GLU A 521 -3.94 -2.41 16.00
C GLU A 521 -3.50 -2.32 17.48
N PRO A 522 -3.54 -1.14 18.16
CA PRO A 522 -3.13 -1.05 19.57
C PRO A 522 -4.03 -1.86 20.52
N ALA A 523 -5.31 -2.05 20.17
CA ALA A 523 -6.21 -2.85 20.97
C ALA A 523 -5.90 -4.35 20.82
N GLN A 524 -5.53 -4.80 19.62
CA GLN A 524 -5.06 -6.15 19.36
C GLN A 524 -3.78 -6.46 20.14
N THR A 525 -2.83 -5.52 20.22
CA THR A 525 -1.59 -5.71 21.00
C THR A 525 -1.84 -5.73 22.49
N ASN A 526 -2.68 -4.82 22.99
CA ASN A 526 -2.92 -4.68 24.43
C ASN A 526 -3.70 -5.88 24.95
N PHE A 527 -4.71 -6.37 24.22
CA PHE A 527 -5.41 -7.60 24.57
C PHE A 527 -4.48 -8.83 24.56
N ALA A 528 -3.66 -9.00 23.50
CA ALA A 528 -2.70 -10.11 23.45
C ALA A 528 -1.67 -10.05 24.60
N TYR A 529 -1.21 -8.86 24.97
CA TYR A 529 -0.27 -8.64 26.06
C TYR A 529 -0.84 -8.97 27.46
N ILE A 530 -2.11 -8.62 27.72
CA ILE A 530 -2.79 -8.99 28.98
C ILE A 530 -2.93 -10.51 29.08
N LEU A 531 -3.29 -11.18 27.98
CA LEU A 531 -3.35 -12.64 27.91
C LEU A 531 -1.97 -13.32 28.08
N ASP A 532 -0.91 -12.78 27.46
CA ASP A 532 0.47 -13.29 27.60
C ASP A 532 0.91 -13.37 29.06
N ARG A 533 0.52 -12.39 29.88
CA ARG A 533 0.85 -12.32 31.31
C ARG A 533 -0.05 -13.18 32.20
N GLY A 534 -1.20 -13.64 31.71
CA GLY A 534 -2.21 -14.30 32.53
C GLY A 534 -2.92 -13.36 33.52
N GLU A 535 -2.98 -12.06 33.20
CA GLU A 535 -3.67 -11.03 34.01
C GLU A 535 -5.22 -11.05 33.83
N PHE A 536 -5.76 -12.07 33.16
CA PHE A 536 -7.16 -12.22 32.78
C PHE A 536 -7.65 -13.65 33.07
N GLU A 537 -8.57 -13.79 34.01
CA GLU A 537 -8.82 -15.08 34.67
C GLU A 537 -9.85 -15.98 33.95
N LEU A 538 -10.65 -15.44 33.02
CA LEU A 538 -11.73 -16.18 32.35
C LEU A 538 -11.26 -17.36 31.46
N PHE A 539 -10.03 -17.34 30.96
CA PHE A 539 -9.55 -18.35 30.01
C PHE A 539 -8.55 -19.30 30.64
N THR A 540 -8.64 -20.59 30.29
CA THR A 540 -7.58 -21.55 30.57
C THR A 540 -6.27 -21.09 29.90
N LYS A 541 -5.11 -21.37 30.52
CA LYS A 541 -3.81 -20.89 30.02
C LYS A 541 -3.52 -21.27 28.57
N GLU A 542 -3.91 -22.49 28.15
CA GLU A 542 -3.78 -22.92 26.76
C GLU A 542 -4.65 -22.11 25.79
N GLU A 543 -5.89 -21.82 26.19
CA GLU A 543 -6.81 -21.03 25.39
C GLU A 543 -6.37 -19.57 25.32
N ALA A 544 -5.88 -19.00 26.43
CA ALA A 544 -5.29 -17.68 26.49
C ALA A 544 -4.14 -17.55 25.48
N TRP A 545 -3.22 -18.52 25.41
CA TRP A 545 -2.15 -18.54 24.41
C TRP A 545 -2.66 -18.67 22.97
N ARG A 546 -3.66 -19.53 22.70
CA ARG A 546 -4.25 -19.65 21.35
C ARG A 546 -4.92 -18.33 20.91
N ARG A 547 -5.62 -17.65 21.83
CA ARG A 547 -6.24 -16.34 21.59
C ARG A 547 -5.18 -15.24 21.43
N ALA A 548 -4.17 -15.18 22.30
CA ALA A 548 -3.08 -14.21 22.22
C ALA A 548 -2.29 -14.33 20.92
N LEU A 549 -1.93 -15.55 20.50
CA LEU A 549 -1.29 -15.84 19.20
C LEU A 549 -2.08 -15.26 18.03
N LEU A 550 -3.40 -15.45 18.01
CA LEU A 550 -4.28 -14.90 16.97
C LEU A 550 -4.24 -13.36 16.93
N TYR A 551 -4.25 -12.69 18.09
CA TYR A 551 -4.21 -11.24 18.15
C TYR A 551 -2.81 -10.66 17.87
N TRP A 552 -1.74 -11.33 18.28
CA TRP A 552 -0.37 -11.03 17.87
C TRP A 552 -0.21 -11.15 16.34
N GLN A 553 -0.75 -12.22 15.74
CA GLN A 553 -0.74 -12.40 14.28
C GLN A 553 -1.53 -11.28 13.56
N ARG A 554 -2.70 -10.91 14.08
CA ARG A 554 -3.52 -9.82 13.52
C ARG A 554 -2.79 -8.48 13.58
N SER A 555 -2.19 -8.11 14.71
CA SER A 555 -1.38 -6.89 14.86
C SER A 555 -0.11 -6.91 13.99
N ALA A 556 0.61 -8.04 13.94
CA ALA A 556 1.79 -8.20 13.08
C ALA A 556 1.46 -8.01 11.59
N ASN A 557 0.25 -8.38 11.16
CA ASN A 557 -0.25 -8.13 9.80
C ASN A 557 -0.66 -6.66 9.55
N GLN A 558 -0.75 -5.83 10.60
CA GLN A 558 -0.87 -4.37 10.52
C GLN A 558 0.49 -3.65 10.63
N ASP A 559 1.59 -4.38 10.42
CA ASP A 559 2.97 -3.86 10.45
C ASP A 559 3.44 -3.30 11.80
N TYR A 560 2.99 -3.89 12.92
CA TYR A 560 3.60 -3.65 14.22
C TYR A 560 4.78 -4.59 14.51
N ALA A 561 5.92 -3.99 14.88
CA ALA A 561 7.21 -4.67 14.94
C ALA A 561 7.32 -5.68 16.10
N THR A 562 6.93 -5.30 17.31
CA THR A 562 7.11 -6.17 18.50
C THR A 562 6.09 -7.30 18.52
N ALA A 563 4.85 -7.09 18.06
CA ALA A 563 3.90 -8.18 17.79
C ALA A 563 4.47 -9.24 16.85
N ARG A 564 5.25 -8.82 15.84
CA ARG A 564 5.88 -9.73 14.88
C ARG A 564 7.08 -10.48 15.47
N ILE A 565 7.71 -9.93 16.52
CA ILE A 565 8.70 -10.63 17.33
C ILE A 565 8.01 -11.62 18.26
N ARG A 566 6.96 -11.21 18.99
CA ARG A 566 6.14 -12.09 19.84
C ARG A 566 5.57 -13.27 19.08
N LEU A 567 5.05 -13.06 17.87
CA LEU A 567 4.62 -14.14 16.97
C LEU A 567 5.76 -15.14 16.66
N GLY A 568 6.99 -14.67 16.54
CA GLY A 568 8.17 -15.51 16.42
C GLY A 568 8.51 -16.27 17.71
N ASP A 569 8.44 -15.60 18.86
CA ASP A 569 8.65 -16.19 20.18
C ASP A 569 7.64 -17.32 20.43
N TYR A 570 6.37 -17.10 20.10
CA TYR A 570 5.28 -18.08 20.21
C TYR A 570 5.56 -19.37 19.44
N HIS A 571 5.95 -19.27 18.15
CA HIS A 571 6.36 -20.43 17.35
C HIS A 571 7.66 -21.07 17.83
N TYR A 572 8.57 -20.30 18.45
CA TYR A 572 9.83 -20.81 18.99
C TYR A 572 9.62 -21.62 20.28
N TYR A 573 8.74 -21.18 21.18
CA TYR A 573 8.44 -21.85 22.44
C TYR A 573 7.30 -22.88 22.36
N GLY A 574 6.47 -22.82 21.32
CA GLY A 574 5.29 -23.68 21.19
C GLY A 574 4.12 -23.25 22.07
N TRP A 575 3.91 -21.94 22.24
CA TRP A 575 2.76 -21.41 22.96
C TRP A 575 1.52 -21.44 22.06
N GLY A 576 0.46 -22.14 22.46
CA GLY A 576 -0.79 -22.30 21.70
C GLY A 576 -0.66 -23.04 20.35
N THR A 577 0.55 -23.41 19.93
CA THR A 577 0.90 -24.08 18.67
C THR A 577 2.07 -25.05 18.88
N PRO A 578 2.30 -26.04 18.01
CA PRO A 578 3.53 -26.83 18.03
C PRO A 578 4.77 -25.95 17.79
N VAL A 579 5.94 -26.45 18.20
CA VAL A 579 7.23 -25.75 18.05
C VAL A 579 7.67 -25.74 16.58
N ASP A 580 7.62 -24.58 15.95
CA ASP A 580 7.87 -24.36 14.52
C ASP A 580 9.03 -23.37 14.31
N TYR A 581 10.27 -23.84 14.47
CA TYR A 581 11.46 -23.00 14.33
C TYR A 581 11.61 -22.32 12.95
N GLU A 582 11.13 -22.95 11.87
CA GLU A 582 11.12 -22.34 10.54
C GLU A 582 10.17 -21.12 10.50
N MET A 583 8.97 -21.24 11.07
CA MET A 583 8.03 -20.13 11.15
C MET A 583 8.58 -19.01 12.02
N ALA A 584 9.12 -19.32 13.21
CA ALA A 584 9.79 -18.35 14.07
C ALA A 584 10.89 -17.57 13.32
N ALA A 585 11.78 -18.29 12.63
CA ALA A 585 12.83 -17.71 11.78
C ALA A 585 12.26 -16.78 10.68
N THR A 586 11.15 -17.13 10.03
CA THR A 586 10.54 -16.24 9.03
C THR A 586 9.97 -14.96 9.66
N GLN A 587 9.35 -15.02 10.84
CA GLN A 587 8.76 -13.82 11.47
C GLN A 587 9.85 -12.86 11.98
N TYR A 588 10.89 -13.35 12.67
CA TYR A 588 12.05 -12.52 13.05
C TYR A 588 12.73 -11.91 11.82
N ARG A 589 12.81 -12.67 10.73
CA ARG A 589 13.35 -12.15 9.47
C ARG A 589 12.50 -11.02 8.90
N ILE A 590 11.17 -11.16 8.86
CA ILE A 590 10.29 -10.08 8.39
C ILE A 590 10.39 -8.86 9.30
N ALA A 591 10.42 -9.04 10.62
CA ALA A 591 10.60 -7.95 11.58
C ALA A 591 11.94 -7.22 11.40
N SER A 592 13.04 -7.95 11.17
CA SER A 592 14.36 -7.36 10.92
C SER A 592 14.47 -6.68 9.54
N GLU A 593 13.82 -7.22 8.49
CA GLU A 593 13.83 -6.61 7.15
C GLU A 593 12.91 -5.38 7.05
N ARG A 594 11.75 -5.35 7.75
CA ARG A 594 10.81 -4.20 7.75
C ARG A 594 11.17 -3.10 8.74
N HIS A 595 11.43 -3.45 10.00
CA HIS A 595 11.57 -2.49 11.10
C HIS A 595 13.00 -2.36 11.64
N GLN A 596 13.91 -3.27 11.25
CA GLN A 596 15.30 -3.31 11.72
C GLN A 596 15.42 -3.42 13.26
N ALA A 597 14.42 -4.03 13.90
CA ALA A 597 14.37 -4.20 15.35
C ALA A 597 15.56 -5.02 15.88
N ALA A 598 16.24 -4.50 16.91
CA ALA A 598 17.47 -5.09 17.43
C ALA A 598 17.24 -6.49 18.04
N GLN A 599 16.14 -6.70 18.76
CA GLN A 599 15.76 -8.01 19.30
C GLN A 599 15.50 -9.04 18.19
N ALA A 600 14.82 -8.67 17.10
CA ALA A 600 14.62 -9.56 15.95
C ALA A 600 15.94 -9.97 15.29
N LEU A 601 16.89 -9.02 15.16
CA LEU A 601 18.23 -9.29 14.66
C LEU A 601 19.02 -10.20 15.60
N PHE A 602 18.93 -9.98 16.92
CA PHE A 602 19.57 -10.83 17.92
C PHE A 602 19.02 -12.26 17.90
N ASN A 603 17.70 -12.42 17.92
CA ASN A 603 17.03 -13.72 17.84
C ASN A 603 17.41 -14.46 16.55
N LEU A 604 17.43 -13.77 15.40
CA LEU A 604 17.86 -14.37 14.12
C LEU A 604 19.35 -14.76 14.13
N GLY A 605 20.20 -13.99 14.82
CA GLY A 605 21.61 -14.33 15.08
C GLY A 605 21.74 -15.61 15.89
N TYR A 606 20.96 -15.75 16.96
CA TYR A 606 20.90 -16.93 17.80
C TYR A 606 20.40 -18.17 17.07
N MET A 607 19.35 -18.03 16.25
CA MET A 607 18.85 -19.12 15.38
C MET A 607 19.93 -19.60 14.40
N HIS A 608 20.76 -18.70 13.86
CA HIS A 608 21.91 -19.05 13.01
C HIS A 608 23.12 -19.62 13.77
N GLU A 609 23.32 -19.26 15.04
CA GLU A 609 24.34 -19.86 15.91
C GLU A 609 24.04 -21.33 16.19
N LYS A 610 22.76 -21.63 16.50
CA LYS A 610 22.28 -22.97 16.87
C LYS A 610 21.91 -23.85 15.69
N GLY A 611 21.39 -23.26 14.60
CA GLY A 611 20.86 -24.00 13.45
C GLY A 611 19.38 -24.37 13.58
N PHE A 612 18.59 -23.58 14.32
CA PHE A 612 17.15 -23.81 14.51
C PHE A 612 16.35 -23.23 13.33
N GLY A 613 15.60 -24.06 12.60
CA GLY A 613 14.77 -23.66 11.45
C GLY A 613 15.54 -23.07 10.25
N ILE A 614 16.87 -22.97 10.36
CA ILE A 614 17.78 -22.46 9.34
C ILE A 614 19.13 -23.16 9.53
N ASN A 615 19.87 -23.38 8.45
CA ASN A 615 21.24 -23.88 8.52
C ASN A 615 22.15 -23.01 9.44
N ARG A 616 22.92 -23.68 10.31
CA ARG A 616 23.96 -23.06 11.17
C ARG A 616 24.99 -22.32 10.31
N ASP A 617 25.15 -21.02 10.53
CA ASP A 617 26.15 -20.15 9.85
C ASP A 617 26.68 -19.13 10.87
N ILE A 618 27.81 -19.47 11.50
CA ILE A 618 28.47 -18.71 12.58
C ILE A 618 28.84 -17.28 12.13
N HIS A 619 29.24 -17.11 10.86
CA HIS A 619 29.61 -15.79 10.33
C HIS A 619 28.38 -14.91 10.10
N LEU A 620 27.25 -15.52 9.72
CA LEU A 620 25.99 -14.82 9.58
C LEU A 620 25.37 -14.50 10.95
N ALA A 621 25.49 -15.41 11.93
CA ALA A 621 25.13 -15.17 13.33
C ALA A 621 25.87 -13.96 13.90
N LYS A 622 27.21 -13.95 13.84
CA LYS A 622 28.03 -12.80 14.23
C LYS A 622 27.55 -11.52 13.55
N ARG A 623 27.34 -11.54 12.23
CA ARG A 623 26.87 -10.35 11.51
C ARG A 623 25.52 -9.85 12.01
N TYR A 624 24.60 -10.73 12.37
CA TYR A 624 23.29 -10.32 12.91
C TYR A 624 23.42 -9.75 14.32
N TYR A 625 24.32 -10.28 15.16
CA TYR A 625 24.67 -9.67 16.44
C TYR A 625 25.33 -8.28 16.27
N ASP A 626 26.34 -8.15 15.39
CA ASP A 626 26.98 -6.87 15.05
C ASP A 626 25.90 -5.84 14.58
N MET A 627 24.99 -6.26 13.69
CA MET A 627 23.87 -5.43 13.22
C MET A 627 22.86 -5.10 14.32
N ALA A 628 22.64 -5.95 15.33
CA ALA A 628 21.76 -5.62 16.46
C ALA A 628 22.35 -4.50 17.33
N ALA A 629 23.66 -4.57 17.62
CA ALA A 629 24.38 -3.53 18.36
C ALA A 629 24.49 -2.19 17.60
N GLU A 630 24.46 -2.20 16.26
CA GLU A 630 24.33 -0.99 15.45
C GLU A 630 22.92 -0.35 15.52
N LYS A 631 21.89 -1.09 15.96
CA LYS A 631 20.49 -0.63 15.90
C LYS A 631 19.94 -0.08 17.20
N SER A 632 20.28 -0.67 18.34
CA SER A 632 20.01 -0.08 19.65
C SER A 632 21.24 -0.12 20.54
N LYS A 633 21.38 0.90 21.39
CA LYS A 633 22.46 0.96 22.39
C LYS A 633 22.29 -0.15 23.42
N ASP A 634 21.05 -0.51 23.72
CA ASP A 634 20.66 -1.46 24.75
C ASP A 634 21.04 -2.90 24.35
N ALA A 635 21.04 -3.20 23.04
CA ALA A 635 21.52 -4.47 22.52
C ALA A 635 23.04 -4.66 22.62
N TYR A 636 23.82 -3.61 22.89
CA TYR A 636 25.29 -3.68 22.90
C TYR A 636 25.83 -4.67 23.93
N ILE A 637 25.29 -4.69 25.16
CA ILE A 637 25.79 -5.58 26.23
C ILE A 637 25.43 -7.05 25.94
N PRO A 638 24.17 -7.41 25.62
CA PRO A 638 23.83 -8.77 25.19
C PRO A 638 24.63 -9.25 23.98
N VAL A 639 24.84 -8.39 22.97
CA VAL A 639 25.67 -8.70 21.80
C VAL A 639 27.12 -8.96 22.18
N CYS A 640 27.72 -8.15 23.07
CA CYS A 640 29.08 -8.39 23.53
C CYS A 640 29.22 -9.78 24.18
N LEU A 641 28.27 -10.16 25.05
CA LEU A 641 28.26 -11.47 25.71
C LEU A 641 28.01 -12.63 24.72
N ALA A 642 27.12 -12.44 23.73
CA ALA A 642 26.89 -13.42 22.68
C ALA A 642 28.15 -13.61 21.81
N LEU A 643 28.87 -12.53 21.49
CA LEU A 643 30.10 -12.57 20.69
C LEU A 643 31.30 -13.17 21.43
N THR A 644 31.46 -12.92 22.74
CA THR A 644 32.50 -13.58 23.54
C THR A 644 32.24 -15.08 23.67
N LYS A 645 30.99 -15.48 23.94
CA LYS A 645 30.53 -16.88 23.91
C LYS A 645 30.79 -17.53 22.55
N LEU A 646 30.45 -16.87 21.44
CA LEU A 646 30.67 -17.37 20.09
C LEU A 646 32.17 -17.55 19.79
N GLY A 647 33.00 -16.61 20.24
CA GLY A 647 34.46 -16.70 20.14
C GLY A 647 35.05 -17.86 20.95
N PHE A 648 34.54 -18.10 22.17
CA PHE A 648 34.95 -19.21 23.01
C PHE A 648 34.54 -20.58 22.42
N LEU A 649 33.31 -20.71 21.91
CA LEU A 649 32.87 -21.92 21.21
C LEU A 649 33.71 -22.19 19.96
N PHE A 650 34.05 -21.16 19.18
CA PHE A 650 34.95 -21.30 18.04
C PHE A 650 36.37 -21.72 18.44
N LEU A 651 36.89 -21.22 19.56
CA LEU A 651 38.18 -21.63 20.12
C LEU A 651 38.17 -23.13 20.50
N LEU A 652 37.12 -23.60 21.17
CA LEU A 652 36.95 -25.02 21.53
C LEU A 652 36.81 -25.92 20.30
N GLU A 653 35.99 -25.52 19.31
CA GLU A 653 35.79 -26.26 18.06
C GLU A 653 37.10 -26.32 17.24
N TYR A 654 37.90 -25.26 17.25
CA TYR A 654 39.24 -25.22 16.67
C TYR A 654 40.21 -26.16 17.39
N LEU A 655 40.31 -26.09 18.73
CA LEU A 655 41.18 -26.95 19.53
C LEU A 655 40.81 -28.44 19.40
N GLY A 656 39.51 -28.76 19.34
CA GLY A 656 39.01 -30.13 19.15
C GLY A 656 39.27 -30.69 17.75
N GLN A 657 39.35 -29.85 16.71
CA GLN A 657 39.74 -30.28 15.36
C GLN A 657 41.26 -30.39 15.19
N THR A 658 42.06 -29.69 16.00
CA THR A 658 43.54 -29.69 15.89
C THR A 658 44.23 -30.71 16.80
N GLY A 659 43.90 -32.00 16.63
CA GLY A 659 44.72 -33.12 17.11
C GLY A 659 46.03 -33.30 16.33
N GLY A 660 46.61 -32.23 15.80
CA GLY A 660 47.78 -32.22 14.91
C GLY A 660 47.92 -30.88 14.18
N PHE A 661 49.17 -30.44 13.98
CA PHE A 661 49.49 -29.19 13.28
C PHE A 661 49.14 -29.28 11.79
N GLY A 662 47.98 -28.75 11.40
CA GLY A 662 47.53 -28.69 10.01
C GLY A 662 48.28 -27.65 9.17
N THR A 663 48.60 -27.99 7.92
CA THR A 663 49.31 -27.10 7.00
C THR A 663 48.47 -25.90 6.56
N GLY A 664 49.13 -24.82 6.13
CA GLY A 664 48.52 -23.54 5.80
C GLY A 664 47.39 -23.59 4.75
N GLU A 665 47.32 -24.62 3.89
CA GLU A 665 46.20 -24.77 2.94
C GLU A 665 44.84 -24.96 3.62
N ALA A 666 44.78 -25.58 4.81
CA ALA A 666 43.54 -25.67 5.59
C ALA A 666 43.09 -24.28 6.07
N LEU A 667 44.05 -23.47 6.53
CA LEU A 667 43.85 -22.09 6.98
C LEU A 667 43.44 -21.17 5.81
N TRP A 668 44.01 -21.37 4.62
CA TRP A 668 43.56 -20.69 3.41
C TRP A 668 42.19 -21.18 2.92
N LYS A 669 41.83 -22.46 3.06
CA LYS A 669 40.48 -22.94 2.73
C LYS A 669 39.41 -22.39 3.68
N THR A 670 39.65 -22.32 4.98
CA THR A 670 38.68 -21.72 5.92
C THR A 670 38.55 -20.21 5.70
N VAL A 671 39.66 -19.49 5.48
CA VAL A 671 39.65 -18.04 5.20
C VAL A 671 39.08 -17.66 3.82
N THR A 672 39.17 -18.55 2.82
CA THR A 672 38.69 -18.26 1.44
C THR A 672 37.38 -18.95 1.05
N SER A 673 36.89 -19.92 1.83
CA SER A 673 35.58 -20.52 1.59
C SER A 673 34.46 -19.53 1.92
N VAL A 674 33.39 -19.56 1.12
CA VAL A 674 32.22 -18.70 1.30
C VAL A 674 30.98 -19.54 1.13
N SER A 675 30.06 -19.49 2.10
CA SER A 675 28.78 -20.19 2.04
C SER A 675 28.01 -19.83 0.75
N SER A 676 27.15 -20.73 0.28
CA SER A 676 26.38 -20.55 -0.96
C SER A 676 25.58 -19.23 -0.95
N SER A 677 25.09 -18.82 0.22
CA SER A 677 24.46 -17.52 0.49
C SER A 677 25.42 -16.33 0.35
N GLY A 678 26.66 -16.42 0.86
CA GLY A 678 27.70 -15.39 0.64
C GLY A 678 28.13 -15.27 -0.83
N ARG A 679 28.07 -16.38 -1.58
CA ARG A 679 28.29 -16.44 -3.03
C ARG A 679 27.17 -15.70 -3.80
N LYS A 680 25.90 -15.78 -3.35
CA LYS A 680 24.76 -15.00 -3.86
C LYS A 680 24.83 -13.51 -3.46
N LYS A 681 25.26 -13.17 -2.24
CA LYS A 681 25.44 -11.77 -1.76
C LYS A 681 26.65 -11.02 -2.34
N GLY A 682 27.36 -11.59 -3.33
CA GLY A 682 28.34 -10.88 -4.15
C GLY A 682 29.79 -10.87 -3.66
N ARG A 683 30.12 -11.51 -2.53
CA ARG A 683 31.52 -11.58 -2.04
C ARG A 683 32.48 -12.33 -2.98
N GLY A 684 31.96 -13.14 -3.90
CA GLY A 684 32.75 -13.75 -4.98
C GLY A 684 33.16 -12.80 -6.12
N ALA A 685 32.73 -11.53 -6.11
CA ALA A 685 33.03 -10.57 -7.19
C ALA A 685 34.42 -9.90 -7.05
N THR A 686 34.99 -9.86 -5.84
CA THR A 686 36.33 -9.34 -5.53
C THR A 686 37.46 -10.33 -5.82
N ARG A 687 37.16 -11.62 -6.04
CA ARG A 687 38.14 -12.59 -6.54
C ARG A 687 38.53 -12.24 -7.98
N GLN A 688 39.83 -12.17 -8.28
CA GLN A 688 40.32 -12.24 -9.66
C GLN A 688 39.92 -13.61 -10.23
N PRO A 689 39.14 -13.68 -11.32
CA PRO A 689 38.78 -14.96 -11.90
C PRO A 689 40.01 -15.62 -12.54
N GLU A 690 40.12 -16.93 -12.43
CA GLU A 690 40.95 -17.71 -13.36
C GLU A 690 40.51 -17.38 -14.78
N ARG A 691 41.49 -17.00 -15.60
CA ARG A 691 41.26 -16.62 -17.00
C ARG A 691 41.40 -17.89 -17.84
N PRO A 692 40.35 -18.37 -18.53
CA PRO A 692 40.52 -19.41 -19.54
C PRO A 692 41.27 -18.81 -20.74
N LEU A 693 42.60 -18.94 -20.73
CA LEU A 693 43.50 -18.34 -21.71
C LEU A 693 43.20 -18.80 -23.16
N TYR A 694 42.65 -20.01 -23.30
CA TYR A 694 42.32 -20.64 -24.59
C TYR A 694 41.20 -19.94 -25.39
N LYS A 695 40.41 -19.04 -24.79
CA LYS A 695 39.18 -18.54 -25.46
C LYS A 695 39.32 -17.23 -26.24
N PHE A 696 40.36 -16.42 -26.00
CA PHE A 696 40.52 -15.10 -26.64
C PHE A 696 41.96 -14.63 -26.94
N TYR A 697 42.99 -15.46 -26.72
CA TYR A 697 44.37 -15.16 -27.10
C TYR A 697 44.95 -16.29 -27.96
N ARG A 698 45.61 -15.98 -29.08
CA ARG A 698 46.48 -16.96 -29.74
C ARG A 698 47.75 -17.09 -28.89
N ILE A 699 48.14 -18.32 -28.57
CA ILE A 699 49.34 -18.57 -27.76
C ILE A 699 50.57 -18.09 -28.55
N GLY A 700 51.25 -17.07 -28.03
CA GLY A 700 52.34 -16.36 -28.71
C GLY A 700 52.05 -14.87 -29.00
N SER A 701 50.79 -14.40 -28.97
CA SER A 701 50.47 -12.97 -29.12
C SER A 701 50.43 -12.26 -27.77
N GLY A 702 51.62 -11.99 -27.21
CA GLY A 702 51.83 -11.15 -26.02
C GLY A 702 53.00 -10.18 -26.23
N PRO A 703 53.27 -9.25 -25.30
CA PRO A 703 54.37 -8.29 -25.43
C PRO A 703 55.76 -8.95 -25.39
N LEU A 704 55.85 -10.18 -24.87
CA LEU A 704 57.03 -11.05 -24.97
C LEU A 704 56.80 -12.06 -26.10
N LYS A 705 57.68 -12.06 -27.11
CA LYS A 705 57.69 -13.02 -28.21
C LYS A 705 58.32 -14.33 -27.69
N VAL A 706 57.56 -15.43 -27.69
CA VAL A 706 57.98 -16.73 -27.14
C VAL A 706 57.73 -17.85 -28.17
N LYS A 707 58.76 -18.65 -28.45
CA LYS A 707 58.66 -19.83 -29.33
C LYS A 707 58.43 -21.10 -28.51
N PHE A 708 57.32 -21.78 -28.83
CA PHE A 708 56.97 -23.09 -28.29
C PHE A 708 57.24 -24.15 -29.37
N PRO A 709 58.21 -25.07 -29.18
CA PRO A 709 58.45 -26.14 -30.14
C PRO A 709 57.21 -27.04 -30.26
N GLY A 710 56.80 -27.35 -31.49
CA GLY A 710 55.62 -28.17 -31.80
C GLY A 710 54.29 -27.41 -31.86
N LEU A 711 54.25 -26.14 -31.42
CA LEU A 711 53.07 -25.26 -31.55
C LEU A 711 53.30 -24.11 -32.52
N ASN A 712 54.46 -23.43 -32.43
CA ASN A 712 54.78 -22.24 -33.24
C ASN A 712 56.12 -22.36 -34.01
N ALA A 713 56.85 -23.48 -33.87
CA ALA A 713 58.11 -23.77 -34.55
C ALA A 713 58.32 -25.30 -34.66
N PRO A 714 59.08 -25.82 -35.66
CA PRO A 714 59.33 -27.26 -35.80
C PRO A 714 60.06 -27.86 -34.59
N VAL A 715 59.81 -29.14 -34.32
CA VAL A 715 60.36 -29.86 -33.15
C VAL A 715 61.70 -30.49 -33.52
N GLU A 716 62.78 -29.74 -33.39
CA GLU A 716 64.12 -30.27 -33.71
C GLU A 716 64.94 -30.71 -32.49
N ASN A 717 64.52 -30.44 -31.24
CA ASN A 717 65.01 -31.16 -30.05
C ASN A 717 64.15 -30.92 -28.78
N LYS A 718 64.23 -31.84 -27.80
CA LYS A 718 63.47 -31.82 -26.53
C LYS A 718 64.07 -30.87 -25.47
N SER A 719 63.98 -29.55 -25.67
CA SER A 719 64.32 -28.57 -24.63
C SER A 719 63.31 -27.41 -24.54
N ALA A 720 63.38 -26.66 -23.44
CA ALA A 720 62.30 -25.78 -23.00
C ALA A 720 62.09 -24.52 -23.87
N VAL A 721 60.87 -24.00 -23.74
CA VAL A 721 60.34 -22.73 -24.27
C VAL A 721 61.40 -21.61 -24.41
N GLN A 722 61.62 -21.10 -25.63
CA GLN A 722 62.59 -20.04 -25.89
C GLN A 722 61.95 -18.65 -25.94
N LEU A 723 62.48 -17.70 -25.17
CA LEU A 723 62.18 -16.27 -25.26
C LEU A 723 63.00 -15.63 -26.39
N VAL A 724 62.34 -14.85 -27.25
CA VAL A 724 63.02 -14.05 -28.28
C VAL A 724 63.29 -12.66 -27.72
N ASN A 725 64.57 -12.33 -27.55
CA ASN A 725 64.99 -11.00 -27.08
C ASN A 725 64.63 -9.94 -28.15
N GLN A 726 64.06 -8.82 -27.69
CA GLN A 726 63.78 -7.64 -28.52
C GLN A 726 65.07 -6.81 -28.64
N SER A 727 65.27 -6.16 -29.79
CA SER A 727 66.34 -5.16 -29.95
C SER A 727 66.04 -3.93 -29.09
N ASP A 728 67.09 -3.24 -28.64
CA ASP A 728 66.92 -2.10 -27.75
C ASP A 728 66.17 -0.92 -28.42
N GLU A 729 66.22 -0.82 -29.75
CA GLU A 729 65.39 0.10 -30.55
C GLU A 729 63.87 -0.17 -30.40
N GLU A 730 63.43 -1.45 -30.40
CA GLU A 730 62.01 -1.80 -30.14
C GLU A 730 61.61 -1.41 -28.70
N ARG A 731 62.53 -1.50 -27.74
CA ARG A 731 62.31 -1.13 -26.33
C ARG A 731 62.23 0.38 -26.13
N GLU A 732 63.14 1.16 -26.71
CA GLU A 732 63.11 2.62 -26.60
C GLU A 732 61.84 3.21 -27.24
N PHE A 733 61.36 2.63 -28.34
CA PHE A 733 60.11 3.05 -28.98
C PHE A 733 58.89 2.89 -28.06
N GLU A 734 58.71 1.73 -27.42
CA GLU A 734 57.62 1.51 -26.45
C GLU A 734 57.81 2.29 -25.15
N LEU A 735 59.04 2.45 -24.64
CA LEU A 735 59.32 3.31 -23.48
C LEU A 735 59.03 4.79 -23.77
N GLY A 736 59.39 5.30 -24.95
CA GLY A 736 59.08 6.65 -25.41
C GLY A 736 57.58 6.88 -25.63
N ARG A 737 56.83 5.82 -25.97
CA ARG A 737 55.36 5.82 -26.05
C ARG A 737 54.72 5.89 -24.66
N ILE A 738 55.25 5.13 -23.69
CA ILE A 738 54.76 5.13 -22.30
C ILE A 738 55.11 6.44 -21.58
N LYS A 739 56.31 7.01 -21.80
CA LYS A 739 56.71 8.33 -21.26
C LYS A 739 55.75 9.44 -21.72
N ARG A 740 55.44 9.52 -23.02
CA ARG A 740 54.47 10.51 -23.55
C ARG A 740 53.09 10.42 -22.87
N VAL A 741 52.57 9.20 -22.68
CA VAL A 741 51.28 8.97 -21.99
C VAL A 741 51.31 9.33 -20.50
N LEU A 742 52.49 9.35 -19.86
CA LEU A 742 52.68 9.81 -18.48
C LEU A 742 52.85 11.32 -18.39
N GLU A 743 53.58 11.95 -19.31
CA GLU A 743 53.74 13.42 -19.39
C GLU A 743 52.42 14.14 -19.73
N GLU A 744 51.59 13.55 -20.61
CA GLU A 744 50.23 14.04 -20.90
C GLU A 744 49.28 14.00 -19.69
N LYS A 745 49.62 13.24 -18.63
CA LYS A 745 48.81 13.12 -17.41
C LYS A 745 49.22 14.08 -16.30
N THR A 746 50.44 14.62 -16.32
CA THR A 746 51.02 15.35 -15.17
C THR A 746 50.99 16.88 -15.34
N ARG A 747 50.81 17.42 -16.55
CA ARG A 747 50.70 18.87 -16.79
C ARG A 747 49.24 19.36 -16.81
N GLY A 748 48.71 19.61 -15.62
CA GLY A 748 47.37 20.16 -15.40
C GLY A 748 47.25 21.67 -15.63
N PHE A 749 47.53 22.17 -16.85
CA PHE A 749 47.08 23.49 -17.32
C PHE A 749 47.19 23.54 -18.86
N ILE A 750 46.12 23.93 -19.57
CA ILE A 750 46.12 24.02 -21.05
C ILE A 750 45.54 25.37 -21.48
N PRO A 751 46.28 26.21 -22.23
CA PRO A 751 45.75 27.46 -22.79
C PRO A 751 44.74 27.19 -23.92
N PHE A 752 43.76 28.08 -24.04
CA PHE A 752 42.54 27.90 -24.85
C PHE A 752 42.79 27.57 -26.33
N SER A 753 43.90 28.06 -26.91
CA SER A 753 44.27 27.82 -28.32
C SER A 753 44.55 26.35 -28.66
N PHE A 754 45.08 25.56 -27.72
CA PHE A 754 45.38 24.15 -27.97
C PHE A 754 44.14 23.24 -27.93
N LEU A 755 43.03 23.73 -27.37
CA LEU A 755 41.80 22.95 -27.18
C LEU A 755 41.06 22.67 -28.51
N MET A 756 41.17 23.56 -29.50
CA MET A 756 40.51 23.36 -30.80
C MET A 756 41.14 22.24 -31.62
N GLN A 757 42.47 22.11 -31.61
CA GLN A 757 43.19 21.19 -32.49
C GLN A 757 43.09 19.72 -32.03
N LEU A 758 42.86 19.49 -30.73
CA LEU A 758 42.58 18.17 -30.14
C LEU A 758 41.20 17.60 -30.50
N SER A 759 40.31 18.38 -31.11
CA SER A 759 38.98 17.91 -31.55
C SER A 759 39.05 16.80 -32.62
N CYS A 760 40.10 16.79 -33.45
CA CYS A 760 40.21 15.90 -34.61
C CYS A 760 40.80 14.50 -34.31
N PHE A 761 41.51 14.30 -33.19
CA PHE A 761 42.24 13.05 -32.91
C PHE A 761 41.59 12.08 -31.90
N ARG A 762 40.37 12.36 -31.40
CA ARG A 762 39.59 11.40 -30.59
C ARG A 762 38.89 10.32 -31.43
N LYS A 763 39.69 9.53 -32.18
CA LYS A 763 39.28 8.24 -32.79
C LYS A 763 40.27 7.11 -32.48
N PHE A 764 40.60 6.92 -31.21
CA PHE A 764 41.30 5.69 -30.79
C PHE A 764 40.49 4.44 -31.11
N ASP A 765 41.17 3.41 -31.60
CA ASP A 765 40.55 2.27 -32.24
C ASP A 765 39.75 1.37 -31.28
N THR A 766 38.43 1.51 -31.39
CA THR A 766 37.52 0.41 -31.09
C THR A 766 37.79 -0.74 -32.06
N GLN A 767 38.14 -1.92 -31.54
CA GLN A 767 38.28 -3.14 -32.35
C GLN A 767 37.06 -3.31 -33.27
N LYS A 768 37.30 -3.45 -34.58
CA LYS A 768 36.24 -3.70 -35.56
C LYS A 768 35.85 -5.18 -35.47
N LEU A 769 34.63 -5.48 -34.99
CA LEU A 769 34.04 -6.83 -35.10
C LEU A 769 34.07 -7.31 -36.56
N HIS A 770 34.14 -8.62 -36.78
CA HIS A 770 34.12 -9.19 -38.13
C HIS A 770 32.81 -8.80 -38.85
N PRO A 771 32.77 -8.54 -40.17
CA PRO A 771 31.54 -8.11 -40.85
C PRO A 771 30.31 -9.00 -40.59
N LEU A 772 30.50 -10.31 -40.44
CA LEU A 772 29.45 -11.28 -40.11
C LEU A 772 28.93 -11.19 -38.66
N GLU A 773 29.66 -10.50 -37.76
CA GLU A 773 29.32 -10.30 -36.34
C GLU A 773 28.77 -8.89 -36.06
N ARG A 774 28.40 -8.16 -37.11
CA ARG A 774 27.84 -6.81 -37.02
C ARG A 774 26.34 -6.85 -37.22
N GLY A 775 25.62 -6.09 -36.38
CA GLY A 775 24.20 -5.81 -36.61
C GLY A 775 23.99 -4.41 -37.21
N PHE A 776 22.89 -3.76 -36.82
CA PHE A 776 22.40 -2.47 -37.31
C PHE A 776 23.39 -1.29 -37.31
N SER A 777 24.50 -1.36 -36.56
CA SER A 777 25.33 -0.20 -36.24
C SER A 777 26.81 -0.54 -36.17
N GLY A 778 27.43 -0.73 -37.33
CA GLY A 778 28.89 -0.78 -37.49
C GLY A 778 29.56 -1.78 -36.53
N LYS A 779 30.48 -1.30 -35.68
CA LYS A 779 31.30 -2.13 -34.78
C LYS A 779 30.52 -2.75 -33.58
N LYS A 780 29.20 -2.98 -33.68
CA LYS A 780 28.35 -3.53 -32.60
C LYS A 780 27.53 -4.74 -33.05
N VAL A 781 27.33 -5.67 -32.11
CA VAL A 781 26.47 -6.87 -32.22
C VAL A 781 24.96 -6.55 -32.26
N THR A 782 24.56 -5.30 -31.97
CA THR A 782 23.14 -4.91 -31.86
C THR A 782 22.37 -5.12 -33.16
N GLY A 783 21.39 -6.01 -33.17
CA GLY A 783 20.56 -6.39 -34.34
C GLY A 783 20.87 -7.75 -34.93
N GLN A 784 21.92 -8.45 -34.46
CA GLN A 784 22.25 -9.82 -34.86
C GLN A 784 21.44 -10.84 -34.06
N LYS A 785 21.08 -11.97 -34.69
CA LYS A 785 20.57 -13.17 -34.02
C LYS A 785 21.70 -13.85 -33.23
N LEU A 786 21.45 -14.21 -31.97
CA LEU A 786 22.44 -14.74 -31.03
C LEU A 786 22.23 -16.23 -30.69
N GLY A 787 21.25 -16.88 -31.32
CA GLY A 787 20.84 -18.25 -31.01
C GLY A 787 19.88 -18.35 -29.81
N PRO A 788 19.58 -19.58 -29.36
CA PRO A 788 18.67 -19.82 -28.24
C PRO A 788 19.22 -19.29 -26.91
N PRO A 789 18.35 -18.84 -25.98
CA PRO A 789 18.78 -18.40 -24.67
C PRO A 789 19.25 -19.61 -23.83
N PRO A 790 20.18 -19.41 -22.88
CA PRO A 790 20.62 -20.49 -22.00
C PRO A 790 19.47 -20.99 -21.11
N PRO A 791 19.44 -22.30 -20.77
CA PRO A 791 18.37 -22.91 -19.99
C PRO A 791 18.17 -22.26 -18.61
N VAL A 792 16.95 -22.35 -18.10
CA VAL A 792 16.52 -21.73 -16.84
C VAL A 792 15.79 -22.77 -15.99
N GLY A 793 16.47 -23.27 -14.96
CA GLY A 793 16.02 -24.50 -14.29
C GLY A 793 16.16 -25.66 -15.26
N ASP A 794 15.13 -26.49 -15.34
CA ASP A 794 15.11 -27.71 -16.16
C ASP A 794 14.54 -27.48 -17.57
N VAL A 795 14.11 -26.25 -17.88
CA VAL A 795 13.52 -25.86 -19.18
C VAL A 795 14.60 -25.42 -20.16
N THR A 796 14.68 -26.10 -21.31
CA THR A 796 15.45 -25.68 -22.50
C THR A 796 14.58 -24.82 -23.44
N PHE A 797 15.23 -24.09 -24.35
CA PHE A 797 14.59 -23.09 -25.20
C PHE A 797 15.07 -23.24 -26.65
N ASP A 798 15.11 -24.47 -27.15
CA ASP A 798 15.80 -24.81 -28.40
C ASP A 798 15.09 -24.23 -29.64
N ASN A 799 13.76 -24.05 -29.55
CA ASN A 799 12.93 -23.40 -30.58
C ASN A 799 12.91 -21.85 -30.48
N PHE A 800 13.70 -21.24 -29.59
CA PHE A 800 13.72 -19.79 -29.42
C PHE A 800 14.93 -19.15 -30.10
N GLU A 801 14.73 -17.96 -30.64
CA GLU A 801 15.81 -17.06 -31.02
C GLU A 801 15.95 -15.91 -30.02
N SER A 802 17.15 -15.33 -29.95
CA SER A 802 17.42 -14.13 -29.15
C SER A 802 18.16 -13.07 -29.95
N ILE A 803 17.78 -11.80 -29.76
CA ILE A 803 18.36 -10.64 -30.47
C ILE A 803 18.70 -9.55 -29.46
N CYS A 804 19.90 -8.98 -29.57
CA CYS A 804 20.28 -7.79 -28.81
C CYS A 804 19.87 -6.52 -29.54
N LEU A 805 18.91 -5.77 -28.99
CA LEU A 805 18.32 -4.57 -29.60
C LEU A 805 19.15 -3.30 -29.34
N ASP A 806 19.78 -3.20 -28.16
CA ASP A 806 20.67 -2.10 -27.80
C ASP A 806 21.80 -2.51 -26.84
N LEU A 807 22.97 -1.89 -27.00
CA LEU A 807 24.13 -1.99 -26.13
C LEU A 807 24.61 -0.57 -25.79
N LYS A 808 24.30 -0.13 -24.57
CA LYS A 808 24.63 1.20 -24.06
C LYS A 808 25.55 1.14 -22.85
N LYS A 809 26.54 2.04 -22.82
CA LYS A 809 27.36 2.31 -21.64
C LYS A 809 26.58 3.22 -20.69
N THR A 810 26.48 2.84 -19.43
CA THR A 810 25.83 3.62 -18.36
C THR A 810 26.85 3.99 -17.29
N CYS A 811 26.79 5.22 -16.79
CA CYS A 811 27.59 5.67 -15.66
C CYS A 811 26.67 5.87 -14.45
N VAL A 812 27.11 5.46 -13.26
CA VAL A 812 26.37 5.65 -12.01
C VAL A 812 27.33 6.18 -10.94
N MET A 813 26.94 7.25 -10.26
CA MET A 813 27.61 7.70 -9.04
C MET A 813 27.29 6.72 -7.91
N THR A 814 28.34 6.21 -7.27
CA THR A 814 28.23 5.37 -6.07
C THR A 814 28.92 6.08 -4.91
N GLY A 815 28.35 6.02 -3.70
CA GLY A 815 28.88 6.73 -2.54
C GLY A 815 30.29 6.31 -2.12
N SER A 816 30.70 5.07 -2.46
CA SER A 816 31.99 4.49 -2.05
C SER A 816 33.03 4.36 -3.17
N LEU A 817 32.62 4.14 -4.43
CA LEU A 817 33.53 3.92 -5.57
C LEU A 817 33.48 5.07 -6.59
N GLY A 818 32.78 6.17 -6.29
CA GLY A 818 32.64 7.31 -7.20
C GLY A 818 31.92 6.93 -8.51
N ARG A 819 32.42 7.41 -9.65
CA ARG A 819 31.85 7.16 -10.98
C ARG A 819 32.16 5.75 -11.48
N THR A 820 31.17 4.85 -11.39
CA THR A 820 31.28 3.48 -11.90
C THR A 820 30.67 3.36 -13.29
N PHE A 821 31.32 2.57 -14.17
CA PHE A 821 30.84 2.32 -15.53
C PHE A 821 30.31 0.89 -15.70
N SER A 822 29.10 0.80 -16.22
CA SER A 822 28.40 -0.43 -16.58
C SER A 822 28.04 -0.44 -18.07
N VAL A 823 27.72 -1.61 -18.60
CA VAL A 823 27.05 -1.81 -19.88
C VAL A 823 25.69 -2.44 -19.61
N ALA A 824 24.66 -1.88 -20.26
CA ALA A 824 23.32 -2.43 -20.30
C ALA A 824 23.03 -2.98 -21.70
N ALA A 825 22.57 -4.22 -21.77
CA ALA A 825 22.14 -4.91 -22.98
C ALA A 825 20.62 -5.09 -22.94
N LEU A 826 19.91 -4.47 -23.88
CA LEU A 826 18.49 -4.71 -24.11
C LEU A 826 18.35 -5.89 -25.07
N ILE A 827 17.63 -6.93 -24.65
CA ILE A 827 17.50 -8.20 -25.37
C ILE A 827 16.03 -8.59 -25.43
N ILE A 828 15.64 -9.12 -26.59
CA ILE A 828 14.39 -9.85 -26.79
C ILE A 828 14.69 -11.31 -27.15
N VAL A 829 13.79 -12.19 -26.75
CA VAL A 829 13.78 -13.64 -26.92
C VAL A 829 12.39 -14.02 -27.43
N GLY A 830 12.23 -14.99 -28.33
CA GLY A 830 10.92 -15.49 -28.76
C GLY A 830 11.01 -16.62 -29.80
N ASN A 831 9.89 -17.28 -30.06
CA ASN A 831 9.82 -18.47 -30.93
C ASN A 831 9.25 -18.20 -32.34
N GLY A 832 8.80 -16.98 -32.64
CA GLY A 832 8.14 -16.64 -33.91
C GLY A 832 6.65 -17.06 -34.00
N GLU A 833 6.06 -17.55 -32.91
CA GLU A 833 4.65 -18.02 -32.84
C GLU A 833 3.86 -17.28 -31.74
N GLY A 834 4.12 -15.98 -31.58
CA GLY A 834 3.48 -15.12 -30.59
C GLY A 834 4.12 -15.11 -29.20
N LEU A 835 4.93 -16.11 -28.84
CA LEU A 835 5.55 -16.21 -27.51
C LEU A 835 6.93 -15.52 -27.47
N ALA A 836 7.03 -14.40 -26.75
CA ALA A 836 8.25 -13.61 -26.66
C ALA A 836 8.46 -12.99 -25.27
N GLY A 837 9.69 -12.57 -24.96
CA GLY A 837 10.05 -11.92 -23.70
C GLY A 837 11.23 -10.96 -23.88
N TYR A 838 11.27 -9.88 -23.11
CA TYR A 838 12.36 -8.90 -23.19
C TYR A 838 12.87 -8.46 -21.82
N ALA A 839 14.16 -8.14 -21.75
CA ALA A 839 14.80 -7.66 -20.53
C ALA A 839 16.05 -6.81 -20.79
N VAL A 840 16.49 -6.09 -19.75
CA VAL A 840 17.77 -5.36 -19.74
C VAL A 840 18.74 -6.04 -18.78
N GLY A 841 19.73 -6.74 -19.33
CA GLY A 841 20.85 -7.25 -18.55
C GLY A 841 21.90 -6.16 -18.30
N LYS A 842 22.51 -6.13 -17.12
CA LYS A 842 23.56 -5.15 -16.76
C LYS A 842 24.83 -5.87 -16.29
N ALA A 843 26.00 -5.36 -16.66
CA ALA A 843 27.30 -5.82 -16.16
C ALA A 843 28.32 -4.67 -16.11
N PRO A 844 29.50 -4.84 -15.48
CA PRO A 844 30.60 -3.87 -15.55
C PRO A 844 31.08 -3.64 -17.00
N LEU A 845 31.70 -2.48 -17.27
CA LEU A 845 32.07 -2.01 -18.62
C LEU A 845 32.76 -3.05 -19.53
N PHE A 846 33.62 -3.90 -18.95
CA PHE A 846 34.41 -4.89 -19.69
C PHE A 846 33.77 -6.29 -19.80
N ARG A 847 32.50 -6.45 -19.38
CA ARG A 847 31.79 -7.75 -19.34
C ARG A 847 30.51 -7.74 -20.20
N THR A 848 30.60 -7.26 -21.43
CA THR A 848 29.49 -7.13 -22.40
C THR A 848 28.72 -8.45 -22.59
N LEU A 849 29.41 -9.57 -22.83
CA LEU A 849 28.78 -10.89 -22.97
C LEU A 849 28.01 -11.32 -21.72
N ARG A 850 28.45 -10.91 -20.51
CA ARG A 850 27.73 -11.21 -19.27
C ARG A 850 26.47 -10.35 -19.11
N ALA A 851 26.47 -9.10 -19.60
CA ALA A 851 25.25 -8.31 -19.71
C ALA A 851 24.26 -8.97 -20.69
N ILE A 852 24.76 -9.51 -21.81
CA ILE A 852 23.94 -10.20 -22.81
C ILE A 852 23.30 -11.48 -22.22
N LEU A 853 24.11 -12.41 -21.69
CA LEU A 853 23.61 -13.65 -21.08
C LEU A 853 22.68 -13.38 -19.88
N SER A 854 22.93 -12.33 -19.10
CA SER A 854 22.02 -11.90 -18.04
C SER A 854 20.69 -11.39 -18.59
N GLY A 855 20.71 -10.66 -19.70
CA GLY A 855 19.51 -10.19 -20.39
C GLY A 855 18.68 -11.35 -20.95
N MET A 856 19.33 -12.32 -21.62
CA MET A 856 18.66 -13.54 -22.11
C MET A 856 17.95 -14.29 -20.97
N LYS A 857 18.65 -14.59 -19.86
CA LYS A 857 18.07 -15.29 -18.70
C LYS A 857 16.94 -14.53 -17.99
N MET A 858 16.91 -13.20 -18.11
CA MET A 858 15.82 -12.39 -17.58
C MET A 858 14.65 -12.29 -18.55
N ALA A 859 14.90 -12.34 -19.86
CA ALA A 859 13.89 -12.32 -20.90
C ALA A 859 13.13 -13.66 -20.98
N SER A 860 13.83 -14.80 -20.90
CA SER A 860 13.20 -16.13 -20.89
C SER A 860 12.39 -16.43 -19.62
N ARG A 861 12.58 -15.65 -18.54
CA ARG A 861 11.73 -15.65 -17.34
C ARG A 861 10.53 -14.70 -17.44
N LYS A 862 10.46 -13.90 -18.49
CA LYS A 862 9.45 -12.85 -18.71
C LYS A 862 8.84 -13.00 -20.10
N LEU A 863 8.48 -14.24 -20.44
CA LEU A 863 7.71 -14.54 -21.63
C LEU A 863 6.27 -14.06 -21.45
N PHE A 864 5.71 -13.53 -22.53
CA PHE A 864 4.32 -13.15 -22.71
C PHE A 864 3.89 -13.65 -24.09
N TYR A 865 2.61 -13.95 -24.23
CA TYR A 865 2.01 -14.41 -25.48
C TYR A 865 1.26 -13.25 -26.15
N VAL A 866 1.43 -13.11 -27.46
CA VAL A 866 0.74 -12.13 -28.30
C VAL A 866 -0.07 -12.89 -29.34
N GLU A 867 -1.38 -12.79 -29.27
CA GLU A 867 -2.26 -13.37 -30.29
C GLU A 867 -2.13 -12.63 -31.62
N LEU A 868 -1.97 -13.39 -32.71
CA LEU A 868 -1.79 -12.87 -34.06
C LEU A 868 -3.02 -13.14 -34.91
N PHE A 869 -3.66 -12.10 -35.42
CA PHE A 869 -4.72 -12.20 -36.41
C PHE A 869 -4.16 -12.87 -37.68
N GLU A 870 -4.84 -13.92 -38.14
CA GLU A 870 -4.43 -14.79 -39.27
C GLU A 870 -3.01 -15.38 -39.13
N GLY A 871 -2.43 -15.41 -37.92
CA GLY A 871 -1.03 -15.82 -37.72
C GLY A 871 0.00 -14.90 -38.40
N ARG A 872 -0.37 -13.63 -38.66
CA ARG A 872 0.49 -12.66 -39.38
C ARG A 872 0.41 -11.20 -38.94
N THR A 873 -0.70 -10.71 -38.38
CA THR A 873 -0.85 -9.28 -37.99
C THR A 873 -1.46 -9.09 -36.61
N ILE A 874 -1.53 -7.82 -36.17
CA ILE A 874 -2.32 -7.39 -35.00
C ILE A 874 -3.83 -7.43 -35.31
N TYR A 875 -4.66 -7.50 -34.27
CA TYR A 875 -6.13 -7.46 -34.40
C TYR A 875 -6.67 -6.05 -34.67
N GLN A 876 -6.07 -5.04 -34.05
CA GLN A 876 -6.56 -3.67 -33.97
C GLN A 876 -5.39 -2.67 -34.06
N ASP A 877 -5.64 -1.52 -34.72
CA ASP A 877 -4.72 -0.38 -34.74
C ASP A 877 -4.60 0.24 -33.34
N PHE A 878 -3.37 0.48 -32.85
CA PHE A 878 -3.18 0.97 -31.48
C PHE A 878 -2.21 2.16 -31.38
N TYR A 879 -2.49 3.00 -30.39
CA TYR A 879 -1.60 4.01 -29.86
C TYR A 879 -0.98 3.50 -28.55
N ALA A 880 0.32 3.74 -28.35
CA ALA A 880 0.96 3.52 -27.06
C ALA A 880 2.03 4.59 -26.80
N GLU A 881 2.03 5.13 -25.58
CA GLU A 881 3.01 6.11 -25.11
C GLU A 881 3.82 5.54 -23.95
N CYS A 882 5.14 5.66 -24.01
CA CYS A 882 6.02 5.40 -22.88
C CYS A 882 7.00 6.57 -22.76
N ARG A 883 6.90 7.34 -21.67
CA ARG A 883 7.65 8.59 -21.49
C ARG A 883 7.40 9.51 -22.69
N ASN A 884 8.45 9.93 -23.40
CA ASN A 884 8.37 10.81 -24.56
C ASN A 884 8.44 10.04 -25.90
N THR A 885 8.29 8.71 -25.92
CA THR A 885 8.15 7.93 -27.17
C THR A 885 6.71 7.51 -27.37
N ARG A 886 6.17 7.86 -28.55
CA ARG A 886 4.82 7.50 -29.00
C ARG A 886 4.91 6.54 -30.16
N VAL A 887 4.07 5.53 -30.16
CA VAL A 887 4.03 4.48 -31.17
C VAL A 887 2.59 4.37 -31.68
N PHE A 888 2.43 4.48 -33.01
CA PHE A 888 1.18 4.27 -33.71
C PHE A 888 1.35 3.04 -34.60
N ALA A 889 0.68 1.95 -34.28
CA ALA A 889 0.76 0.68 -34.99
C ALA A 889 -0.51 0.46 -35.82
N GLN A 890 -0.33 0.03 -37.07
CA GLN A 890 -1.39 -0.14 -38.06
C GLN A 890 -1.33 -1.50 -38.72
N ARG A 891 -2.47 -2.19 -38.75
CA ARG A 891 -2.67 -3.45 -39.46
C ARG A 891 -2.54 -3.23 -40.97
N ARG A 892 -1.99 -4.23 -41.68
CA ARG A 892 -1.76 -4.14 -43.14
C ARG A 892 -2.19 -5.44 -43.85
N PRO A 893 -2.59 -5.34 -45.14
CA PRO A 893 -3.00 -6.51 -45.93
C PRO A 893 -1.83 -7.48 -46.13
N ALA A 894 -2.14 -8.71 -46.51
CA ALA A 894 -1.16 -9.78 -46.68
C ALA A 894 -0.10 -9.42 -47.74
N GLY A 895 1.18 -9.61 -47.41
CA GLY A 895 2.30 -9.32 -48.31
C GLY A 895 2.77 -7.86 -48.31
N TYR A 896 2.27 -7.03 -47.38
CA TYR A 896 2.76 -5.65 -47.20
C TYR A 896 4.12 -5.60 -46.49
N GLY A 897 4.40 -6.55 -45.59
CA GLY A 897 5.67 -6.62 -44.85
C GLY A 897 5.78 -5.65 -43.66
N LEU A 898 7.01 -5.52 -43.13
CA LEU A 898 7.32 -4.81 -41.89
C LEU A 898 7.82 -3.37 -42.12
N PHE A 899 6.91 -2.40 -42.17
CA PHE A 899 7.25 -0.97 -42.26
C PHE A 899 7.38 -0.34 -40.87
N CYS A 900 8.53 -0.55 -40.21
CA CYS A 900 8.76 -0.12 -38.82
C CYS A 900 10.18 0.43 -38.62
N HIS A 901 10.42 1.09 -37.49
CA HIS A 901 11.78 1.37 -37.02
C HIS A 901 12.59 0.04 -36.88
N PRO A 902 13.89 -0.05 -37.25
CA PRO A 902 14.60 -1.34 -37.37
C PRO A 902 14.59 -2.23 -36.12
N ARG A 903 14.57 -1.62 -34.92
CA ARG A 903 14.50 -2.39 -33.66
C ARG A 903 13.12 -3.06 -33.50
N LEU A 904 12.06 -2.42 -33.98
CA LEU A 904 10.71 -2.97 -33.98
C LEU A 904 10.54 -4.04 -35.06
N GLN A 905 11.22 -3.93 -36.21
CA GLN A 905 11.26 -4.99 -37.22
C GLN A 905 11.79 -6.31 -36.61
N LYS A 906 12.89 -6.27 -35.85
CA LYS A 906 13.41 -7.46 -35.15
C LYS A 906 12.55 -7.96 -33.99
N ILE A 907 11.72 -7.09 -33.40
CA ILE A 907 10.71 -7.52 -32.43
C ILE A 907 9.56 -8.24 -33.15
N CYS A 908 9.11 -7.73 -34.30
CA CYS A 908 8.10 -8.37 -35.14
C CYS A 908 8.58 -9.73 -35.65
N GLU A 909 9.83 -9.84 -36.13
CA GLU A 909 10.45 -11.12 -36.53
C GLU A 909 10.47 -12.15 -35.38
N ILE A 910 10.83 -11.73 -34.16
CA ILE A 910 10.90 -12.60 -32.97
C ILE A 910 9.50 -13.03 -32.47
N ILE A 911 8.48 -12.20 -32.67
CA ILE A 911 7.08 -12.50 -32.29
C ILE A 911 6.36 -13.29 -33.39
N GLY A 912 6.74 -13.16 -34.66
CA GLY A 912 6.04 -13.76 -35.80
C GLY A 912 5.10 -12.81 -36.58
N ILE A 913 5.12 -11.51 -36.28
CA ILE A 913 4.36 -10.50 -37.03
C ILE A 913 5.01 -10.31 -38.41
N LYS A 914 4.20 -10.35 -39.48
CA LYS A 914 4.64 -10.28 -40.88
C LYS A 914 4.23 -8.98 -41.58
N ASP A 915 2.98 -8.53 -41.41
CA ASP A 915 2.44 -7.31 -42.06
C ASP A 915 2.00 -6.27 -41.02
N ILE A 916 2.78 -5.19 -40.87
CA ILE A 916 2.44 -4.09 -39.96
C ILE A 916 3.15 -2.80 -40.39
N SER A 917 2.49 -1.65 -40.20
CA SER A 917 3.08 -0.33 -40.37
C SER A 917 3.13 0.38 -39.02
N VAL A 918 4.33 0.75 -38.55
CA VAL A 918 4.51 1.36 -37.22
C VAL A 918 5.24 2.69 -37.32
N LYS A 919 4.49 3.78 -37.09
CA LYS A 919 5.01 5.15 -37.00
C LYS A 919 5.45 5.44 -35.57
N VAL A 920 6.61 6.07 -35.41
CA VAL A 920 7.18 6.42 -34.10
C VAL A 920 7.39 7.92 -34.04
N GLU A 921 6.91 8.55 -32.97
CA GLU A 921 7.07 9.98 -32.72
C GLU A 921 7.75 10.26 -31.36
N GLY A 922 8.34 11.45 -31.24
CA GLY A 922 9.07 11.87 -30.04
C GLY A 922 10.50 11.29 -29.95
N ALA A 923 10.87 10.75 -28.79
CA ALA A 923 12.26 10.42 -28.43
C ALA A 923 12.79 9.10 -29.04
N THR A 924 12.80 9.00 -30.37
CA THR A 924 13.12 7.79 -31.18
C THR A 924 14.38 7.01 -30.79
N LYS A 925 15.39 7.66 -30.19
CA LYS A 925 16.65 7.02 -29.75
C LYS A 925 16.56 6.31 -28.38
N ASN A 926 15.47 6.46 -27.63
CA ASN A 926 15.29 5.76 -26.35
C ASN A 926 14.67 4.37 -26.56
N TYR A 927 15.49 3.42 -27.01
CA TYR A 927 15.00 2.10 -27.42
C TYR A 927 14.27 1.32 -26.32
N LEU A 928 14.58 1.51 -25.04
CA LEU A 928 13.85 0.85 -23.95
C LEU A 928 12.40 1.34 -23.82
N ALA A 929 12.17 2.65 -23.98
CA ALA A 929 10.82 3.20 -23.97
C ALA A 929 10.07 2.85 -25.26
N LEU A 930 10.77 2.85 -26.40
CA LEU A 930 10.26 2.36 -27.68
C LEU A 930 9.75 0.91 -27.59
N THR A 931 10.55 -0.01 -27.06
CA THR A 931 10.14 -1.43 -26.92
C THR A 931 9.00 -1.58 -25.93
N HIS A 932 9.02 -0.84 -24.83
CA HIS A 932 7.96 -0.91 -23.82
C HIS A 932 6.63 -0.37 -24.37
N ALA A 933 6.63 0.77 -25.05
CA ALA A 933 5.42 1.32 -25.67
C ALA A 933 4.82 0.32 -26.67
N PHE A 934 5.62 -0.20 -27.60
CA PHE A 934 5.14 -1.13 -28.62
C PHE A 934 4.58 -2.44 -28.01
N ILE A 935 5.27 -3.02 -27.02
CA ILE A 935 4.83 -4.27 -26.38
C ILE A 935 3.60 -4.05 -25.48
N THR A 936 3.50 -2.92 -24.77
CA THR A 936 2.28 -2.57 -24.03
C THR A 936 1.09 -2.42 -24.98
N GLY A 937 1.27 -1.81 -26.15
CA GLY A 937 0.21 -1.72 -27.15
C GLY A 937 -0.21 -3.08 -27.72
N LEU A 938 0.74 -3.98 -27.99
CA LEU A 938 0.45 -5.36 -28.43
C LEU A 938 -0.30 -6.18 -27.37
N LEU A 939 0.01 -6.00 -26.09
CA LEU A 939 -0.67 -6.71 -24.99
C LEU A 939 -2.05 -6.13 -24.63
N ASN A 940 -2.32 -4.88 -25.02
CA ASN A 940 -3.59 -4.21 -24.79
C ASN A 940 -4.59 -4.38 -25.96
N GLN A 941 -4.26 -5.14 -27.00
CA GLN A 941 -5.19 -5.39 -28.12
C GLN A 941 -6.35 -6.28 -27.67
N GLU A 942 -7.56 -6.00 -28.16
CA GLU A 942 -8.72 -6.88 -27.99
C GLU A 942 -8.88 -7.77 -29.23
N THR A 943 -9.30 -9.02 -29.03
CA THR A 943 -9.73 -9.86 -30.15
C THR A 943 -11.04 -9.33 -30.72
N HIS A 944 -11.34 -9.64 -31.99
CA HIS A 944 -12.62 -9.22 -32.60
C HIS A 944 -13.84 -9.75 -31.84
N GLN A 945 -13.71 -10.90 -31.17
CA GLN A 945 -14.75 -11.47 -30.32
C GLN A 945 -14.94 -10.67 -29.01
N GLN A 946 -13.86 -10.39 -28.28
CA GLN A 946 -13.91 -9.55 -27.06
C GLN A 946 -14.47 -8.15 -27.37
N LEU A 947 -14.08 -7.57 -28.51
CA LEU A 947 -14.59 -6.28 -28.95
C LEU A 947 -16.09 -6.33 -29.25
N ALA A 948 -16.56 -7.36 -29.96
CA ALA A 948 -17.98 -7.58 -30.26
C ALA A 948 -18.81 -7.71 -28.98
N GLU A 949 -18.32 -8.50 -28.02
CA GLU A 949 -18.97 -8.72 -26.72
C GLU A 949 -19.03 -7.42 -25.89
N ARG A 950 -17.91 -6.69 -25.78
CA ARG A 950 -17.84 -5.43 -25.02
C ARG A 950 -18.77 -4.36 -25.60
N LYS A 951 -18.96 -4.32 -26.92
CA LYS A 951 -19.80 -3.33 -27.60
C LYS A 951 -21.26 -3.77 -27.79
N GLY A 952 -21.54 -5.07 -27.75
CA GLY A 952 -22.85 -5.62 -28.13
C GLY A 952 -23.13 -5.42 -29.62
N LEU A 953 -22.11 -5.50 -30.48
CA LEU A 953 -22.17 -5.20 -31.92
C LEU A 953 -21.41 -6.22 -32.75
N HIS A 954 -21.84 -6.42 -34.01
CA HIS A 954 -21.10 -7.23 -34.97
C HIS A 954 -19.82 -6.52 -35.44
N VAL A 955 -18.70 -7.25 -35.45
CA VAL A 955 -17.48 -6.80 -36.13
C VAL A 955 -17.52 -7.28 -37.58
N VAL A 956 -17.41 -6.34 -38.53
CA VAL A 956 -17.68 -6.59 -39.95
C VAL A 956 -16.48 -6.23 -40.82
N GLU A 957 -16.11 -7.12 -41.74
CA GLU A 957 -15.12 -6.92 -42.79
C GLU A 957 -15.79 -6.36 -44.06
N LEU A 958 -15.25 -5.27 -44.62
CA LEU A 958 -15.67 -4.70 -45.90
C LEU A 958 -14.53 -4.81 -46.92
N SER A 959 -14.45 -5.95 -47.61
CA SER A 959 -13.36 -6.26 -48.53
C SER A 959 -13.65 -5.83 -49.98
N PRO A 960 -12.74 -5.15 -50.70
CA PRO A 960 -12.91 -4.81 -52.12
C PRO A 960 -13.16 -6.03 -53.01
N ALA A 961 -12.58 -7.19 -52.67
CA ALA A 961 -12.78 -8.45 -53.38
C ALA A 961 -14.21 -9.00 -53.27
N ARG A 962 -14.97 -8.56 -52.26
CA ARG A 962 -16.40 -8.84 -52.05
C ARG A 962 -17.29 -7.69 -52.50
N HIS A 963 -16.77 -6.77 -53.32
CA HIS A 963 -17.42 -5.49 -53.63
C HIS A 963 -17.89 -4.74 -52.37
N TYR A 964 -17.10 -4.79 -51.28
CA TYR A 964 -17.44 -4.22 -49.97
C TYR A 964 -18.73 -4.77 -49.32
N MET A 965 -19.23 -5.93 -49.75
CA MET A 965 -20.33 -6.61 -49.06
C MET A 965 -19.90 -7.00 -47.64
N PRO A 966 -20.71 -6.71 -46.60
CA PRO A 966 -20.36 -6.96 -45.21
C PRO A 966 -20.21 -8.46 -44.92
N LYS A 967 -19.05 -8.85 -44.38
CA LYS A 967 -18.82 -10.17 -43.80
C LYS A 967 -18.70 -10.03 -42.30
N ILE A 968 -19.58 -10.65 -41.54
CA ILE A 968 -19.45 -10.74 -40.07
C ILE A 968 -18.20 -11.57 -39.76
N ILE A 969 -17.26 -10.99 -39.00
CA ILE A 969 -16.07 -11.67 -38.46
C ILE A 969 -16.39 -12.23 -37.06
N ALA A 970 -17.06 -11.44 -36.24
CA ALA A 970 -17.42 -11.79 -34.87
C ALA A 970 -18.80 -11.22 -34.51
N SER A 971 -19.51 -11.95 -33.66
CA SER A 971 -20.82 -11.60 -33.10
C SER A 971 -20.78 -11.75 -31.58
N PRO A 972 -21.46 -10.88 -30.82
CA PRO A 972 -21.54 -11.04 -29.37
C PRO A 972 -22.22 -12.38 -29.04
N ILE A 973 -21.58 -13.20 -28.20
CA ILE A 973 -22.13 -14.49 -27.74
C ILE A 973 -22.84 -14.30 -26.39
N PHE A 974 -22.20 -13.62 -25.45
CA PHE A 974 -22.70 -13.44 -24.08
C PHE A 974 -23.50 -12.15 -23.88
N SER A 975 -23.26 -11.11 -24.67
CA SER A 975 -23.97 -9.83 -24.58
C SER A 975 -25.10 -9.74 -25.60
N ARG A 976 -26.18 -9.04 -25.24
CA ARG A 976 -27.28 -8.74 -26.17
C ARG A 976 -26.76 -7.84 -27.30
N LEU A 977 -27.11 -8.20 -28.53
CA LEU A 977 -26.90 -7.36 -29.70
C LEU A 977 -27.76 -6.09 -29.61
N ARG A 978 -27.13 -4.92 -29.77
CA ARG A 978 -27.81 -3.61 -29.77
C ARG A 978 -28.51 -3.33 -31.09
N THR A 979 -29.64 -2.63 -31.04
CA THR A 979 -30.39 -2.16 -32.22
C THR A 979 -29.93 -0.77 -32.65
N ASP A 980 -30.27 -0.36 -33.88
CA ASP A 980 -29.79 0.94 -34.43
C ASP A 980 -30.41 2.16 -33.71
N GLU A 981 -31.54 1.98 -33.02
CA GLU A 981 -32.17 2.98 -32.14
C GLU A 981 -31.36 3.26 -30.86
N GLU A 982 -30.60 2.26 -30.38
CA GLU A 982 -29.76 2.37 -29.18
C GLU A 982 -28.39 3.01 -29.47
N LEU A 983 -28.05 3.26 -30.75
CA LEU A 983 -26.72 3.68 -31.18
C LEU A 983 -26.57 5.18 -31.36
N THR A 984 -25.61 5.77 -30.63
CA THR A 984 -25.20 7.15 -30.86
C THR A 984 -24.33 7.28 -32.13
N PRO A 985 -24.31 8.45 -32.81
CA PRO A 985 -23.42 8.68 -33.96
C PRO A 985 -21.93 8.48 -33.65
N VAL A 986 -21.53 8.63 -32.37
CA VAL A 986 -20.16 8.42 -31.88
C VAL A 986 -19.83 6.93 -31.70
N GLU A 987 -20.82 6.05 -31.65
CA GLU A 987 -20.61 4.59 -31.63
C GLU A 987 -20.51 3.99 -33.05
N ARG A 988 -20.95 4.72 -34.09
CA ARG A 988 -20.82 4.34 -35.51
C ARG A 988 -19.43 4.67 -36.10
N LEU A 989 -18.35 4.37 -35.37
CA LEU A 989 -16.96 4.58 -35.80
C LEU A 989 -16.37 3.35 -36.50
N LYS A 990 -15.38 3.55 -37.39
CA LYS A 990 -14.68 2.41 -38.02
C LYS A 990 -13.72 1.76 -37.02
N LEU A 991 -13.46 0.47 -37.20
CA LEU A 991 -12.45 -0.23 -36.38
C LEU A 991 -11.07 0.43 -36.47
N ASP A 992 -10.72 0.92 -37.66
CA ASP A 992 -9.46 1.63 -37.95
C ASP A 992 -9.36 3.00 -37.23
N ASP A 993 -10.48 3.55 -36.75
CA ASP A 993 -10.52 4.80 -35.97
C ASP A 993 -10.26 4.54 -34.46
N PHE A 994 -10.34 3.29 -34.00
CA PHE A 994 -10.24 2.93 -32.58
C PHE A 994 -8.78 2.80 -32.13
N TYR A 995 -8.02 3.90 -32.21
CA TYR A 995 -6.75 4.02 -31.48
C TYR A 995 -7.07 4.17 -29.99
N GLY A 996 -6.55 3.26 -29.16
CA GLY A 996 -6.70 3.32 -27.70
C GLY A 996 -6.40 4.73 -27.16
N GLU A 997 -7.24 5.22 -26.24
CA GLU A 997 -7.25 6.59 -25.70
C GLU A 997 -7.76 7.71 -26.64
N GLY A 998 -8.33 7.39 -27.82
CA GLY A 998 -9.02 8.37 -28.67
C GLY A 998 -8.08 9.37 -29.36
N ARG A 999 -6.81 8.98 -29.57
CA ARG A 999 -5.78 9.81 -30.20
C ARG A 999 -5.47 9.33 -31.62
N TYR A 1000 -5.88 10.14 -32.61
CA TYR A 1000 -5.64 9.86 -34.02
C TYR A 1000 -4.25 10.29 -34.48
N PRO A 1001 -3.54 9.49 -35.31
CA PRO A 1001 -2.37 9.99 -36.02
C PRO A 1001 -2.80 11.09 -37.00
N LEU A 1002 -2.23 12.30 -36.85
CA LEU A 1002 -2.53 13.41 -37.76
C LEU A 1002 -2.02 13.11 -39.17
N TYR A 1003 -2.92 12.65 -40.04
CA TYR A 1003 -2.69 12.61 -41.47
C TYR A 1003 -2.74 14.04 -42.02
N LYS A 1004 -1.58 14.57 -42.43
CA LYS A 1004 -1.59 15.75 -43.29
C LYS A 1004 -2.28 15.35 -44.60
N PRO A 1005 -3.23 16.15 -45.13
CA PRO A 1005 -3.73 15.91 -46.47
C PRO A 1005 -2.54 15.90 -47.43
N LYS A 1006 -2.56 15.01 -48.43
CA LYS A 1006 -1.55 15.04 -49.48
C LYS A 1006 -1.63 16.44 -50.12
N PRO A 1007 -0.51 17.14 -50.33
CA PRO A 1007 -0.55 18.39 -51.10
C PRO A 1007 -1.19 18.08 -52.46
N PRO A 1008 -2.06 18.95 -52.99
CA PRO A 1008 -2.61 18.74 -54.32
C PRO A 1008 -1.44 18.61 -55.30
N PRO A 1009 -1.48 17.64 -56.25
CA PRO A 1009 -0.45 17.57 -57.28
C PRO A 1009 -0.43 18.88 -58.06
N PHE A 1010 0.71 19.26 -58.64
CA PHE A 1010 0.84 20.54 -59.37
C PHE A 1010 -0.20 20.69 -60.50
N TYR A 1011 -0.69 19.58 -61.06
CA TYR A 1011 -1.71 19.55 -62.09
C TYR A 1011 -3.16 19.65 -61.58
N ALA A 1012 -3.40 19.71 -60.27
CA ALA A 1012 -4.75 19.72 -59.69
C ALA A 1012 -5.63 20.87 -60.21
N ASN A 1013 -5.03 22.02 -60.51
CA ASN A 1013 -5.72 23.21 -61.03
C ASN A 1013 -5.62 23.34 -62.56
N THR A 1014 -5.10 22.32 -63.26
CA THR A 1014 -5.02 22.36 -64.74
C THR A 1014 -6.38 22.08 -65.36
N PRO A 1015 -6.76 22.75 -66.47
CA PRO A 1015 -8.07 22.57 -67.08
C PRO A 1015 -8.34 21.12 -67.48
N GLY A 1016 -7.34 20.40 -68.00
CA GLY A 1016 -7.49 18.97 -68.33
C GLY A 1016 -7.71 18.04 -67.13
N HIS A 1017 -7.19 18.38 -65.95
CA HIS A 1017 -7.48 17.62 -64.72
C HIS A 1017 -8.88 17.93 -64.18
N LEU A 1018 -9.30 19.20 -64.24
CA LEU A 1018 -10.66 19.60 -63.90
C LEU A 1018 -11.68 18.95 -64.86
N GLU A 1019 -11.38 18.87 -66.16
CA GLU A 1019 -12.21 18.18 -67.13
C GLU A 1019 -12.28 16.66 -66.88
N ALA A 1020 -11.17 16.04 -66.47
CA ALA A 1020 -11.18 14.64 -66.04
C ALA A 1020 -12.07 14.42 -64.81
N LEU A 1021 -11.99 15.29 -63.79
CA LEU A 1021 -12.87 15.27 -62.63
C LEU A 1021 -14.35 15.49 -63.00
N TRP A 1022 -14.64 16.35 -63.98
CA TRP A 1022 -15.98 16.54 -64.55
C TRP A 1022 -16.52 15.25 -65.19
N ARG A 1023 -15.67 14.50 -65.90
CA ARG A 1023 -16.02 13.20 -66.50
C ARG A 1023 -16.23 12.09 -65.45
N GLU A 1024 -15.54 12.17 -64.31
CA GLU A 1024 -15.73 11.24 -63.18
C GLU A 1024 -16.96 11.58 -62.31
N HIS A 1025 -17.39 12.84 -62.26
CA HIS A 1025 -18.44 13.31 -61.36
C HIS A 1025 -19.79 12.55 -61.47
N PRO A 1026 -20.30 12.16 -62.66
CA PRO A 1026 -21.53 11.36 -62.78
C PRO A 1026 -21.46 9.96 -62.16
N PHE A 1027 -20.25 9.45 -61.92
CA PHE A 1027 -20.00 8.13 -61.32
C PHE A 1027 -19.70 8.24 -59.80
N ARG A 1028 -19.70 9.45 -59.25
CA ARG A 1028 -19.50 9.69 -57.81
C ARG A 1028 -20.56 8.96 -56.99
N ASN A 1029 -20.11 8.21 -55.99
CA ASN A 1029 -20.92 7.32 -55.15
C ASN A 1029 -21.67 6.19 -55.91
N GLN A 1030 -21.38 5.95 -57.21
CA GLN A 1030 -22.00 4.86 -57.96
C GLN A 1030 -21.75 3.51 -57.28
N ASP A 1031 -20.53 3.25 -56.81
CA ASP A 1031 -20.19 2.01 -56.11
C ASP A 1031 -21.02 1.83 -54.84
N GLN A 1032 -21.19 2.88 -54.03
CA GLN A 1032 -22.02 2.83 -52.82
C GLN A 1032 -23.49 2.55 -53.15
N LYS A 1033 -24.03 3.20 -54.18
CA LYS A 1033 -25.40 2.94 -54.65
C LYS A 1033 -25.54 1.53 -55.22
N MET A 1034 -24.53 1.03 -55.93
CA MET A 1034 -24.49 -0.32 -56.50
C MET A 1034 -24.42 -1.39 -55.42
N ILE A 1035 -23.62 -1.18 -54.36
CA ILE A 1035 -23.58 -2.04 -53.17
C ILE A 1035 -24.96 -2.11 -52.50
N ARG A 1036 -25.66 -0.97 -52.40
CA ARG A 1036 -27.01 -0.91 -51.85
C ARG A 1036 -28.02 -1.67 -52.73
N MET A 1037 -28.05 -1.40 -54.04
CA MET A 1037 -28.92 -2.13 -55.00
C MET A 1037 -28.60 -3.64 -55.09
N LEU A 1038 -27.37 -4.08 -54.78
CA LEU A 1038 -27.04 -5.51 -54.64
C LEU A 1038 -27.53 -6.09 -53.29
N ALA A 1039 -27.48 -5.31 -52.21
CA ALA A 1039 -27.91 -5.75 -50.88
C ALA A 1039 -29.44 -5.79 -50.74
N ASP A 1040 -30.13 -4.87 -51.42
CA ASP A 1040 -31.58 -4.78 -51.51
C ASP A 1040 -32.16 -5.71 -52.61
N GLU A 1041 -31.32 -6.58 -53.20
CA GLU A 1041 -31.60 -7.53 -54.30
C GLU A 1041 -32.19 -6.94 -55.61
N GLU A 1042 -32.30 -5.61 -55.73
CA GLU A 1042 -32.79 -4.88 -56.91
C GLU A 1042 -32.00 -5.17 -58.20
N VAL A 1043 -30.72 -5.55 -58.09
CA VAL A 1043 -29.84 -5.83 -59.22
C VAL A 1043 -29.15 -7.19 -59.06
N PRO A 1044 -29.24 -8.12 -60.03
CA PRO A 1044 -28.53 -9.39 -59.97
C PRO A 1044 -27.03 -9.20 -60.16
N ARG A 1045 -26.22 -10.14 -59.63
CA ARG A 1045 -24.75 -10.08 -59.69
C ARG A 1045 -24.21 -10.19 -61.13
N TRP A 1046 -24.06 -9.05 -61.80
CA TRP A 1046 -23.60 -8.99 -63.19
C TRP A 1046 -22.24 -9.66 -63.41
N THR A 1047 -22.23 -10.64 -64.29
CA THR A 1047 -21.03 -11.15 -64.96
C THR A 1047 -20.36 -10.07 -65.81
N ARG A 1048 -19.10 -10.29 -66.22
CA ARG A 1048 -18.35 -9.35 -67.05
C ARG A 1048 -19.03 -9.06 -68.41
N ALA A 1049 -19.79 -10.02 -68.93
CA ALA A 1049 -20.56 -9.88 -70.17
C ALA A 1049 -21.81 -9.00 -69.98
N GLU A 1050 -22.57 -9.21 -68.90
CA GLU A 1050 -23.79 -8.44 -68.62
C GLU A 1050 -23.50 -6.97 -68.38
N ARG A 1051 -22.39 -6.63 -67.70
CA ARG A 1051 -21.90 -5.23 -67.59
C ARG A 1051 -21.70 -4.58 -68.95
N LYS A 1052 -21.11 -5.31 -69.91
CA LYS A 1052 -20.86 -4.79 -71.27
C LYS A 1052 -22.19 -4.55 -72.00
N ASN A 1053 -23.12 -5.51 -71.91
CA ASN A 1053 -24.43 -5.40 -72.55
C ASN A 1053 -25.30 -4.28 -71.94
N TRP A 1054 -25.26 -4.09 -70.62
CA TRP A 1054 -25.94 -2.98 -69.95
C TRP A 1054 -25.31 -1.62 -70.30
N GLY A 1055 -23.98 -1.55 -70.34
CA GLY A 1055 -23.26 -0.35 -70.77
C GLY A 1055 -23.61 0.06 -72.21
N LEU A 1056 -23.70 -0.90 -73.13
CA LEU A 1056 -24.15 -0.67 -74.51
C LEU A 1056 -25.61 -0.20 -74.55
N LYS A 1057 -26.54 -0.92 -73.93
CA LYS A 1057 -27.95 -0.51 -73.84
C LYS A 1057 -28.11 0.90 -73.28
N ARG A 1058 -27.36 1.26 -72.24
CA ARG A 1058 -27.40 2.61 -71.64
C ARG A 1058 -26.80 3.67 -72.57
N ALA A 1059 -25.72 3.36 -73.28
CA ALA A 1059 -25.15 4.28 -74.28
C ALA A 1059 -26.14 4.54 -75.43
N ASP A 1060 -26.86 3.51 -75.89
CA ASP A 1060 -27.90 3.65 -76.91
C ASP A 1060 -29.11 4.43 -76.38
N MET A 1061 -29.56 4.20 -75.14
CA MET A 1061 -30.62 5.00 -74.51
C MET A 1061 -30.27 6.48 -74.37
N VAL A 1062 -29.00 6.82 -74.12
CA VAL A 1062 -28.50 8.21 -74.06
C VAL A 1062 -28.41 8.82 -75.46
N LYS A 1063 -27.90 8.09 -76.45
CA LYS A 1063 -27.92 8.53 -77.87
C LYS A 1063 -29.32 8.79 -78.39
N ASN A 1064 -30.27 7.94 -78.00
CA ASN A 1064 -31.68 8.06 -78.39
C ASN A 1064 -32.45 9.10 -77.55
N GLY A 1065 -31.79 9.87 -76.68
CA GLY A 1065 -32.41 10.91 -75.84
C GLY A 1065 -33.33 10.41 -74.72
N THR A 1066 -33.64 9.11 -74.66
CA THR A 1066 -34.54 8.50 -73.67
C THR A 1066 -34.01 8.56 -72.24
N LEU A 1067 -32.69 8.59 -72.06
CA LEU A 1067 -32.02 8.87 -70.79
C LEU A 1067 -31.30 10.23 -70.91
N PRO A 1068 -31.71 11.26 -70.16
CA PRO A 1068 -31.03 12.55 -70.20
C PRO A 1068 -29.58 12.40 -69.70
N MET A 1069 -28.66 13.15 -70.31
CA MET A 1069 -27.31 13.28 -69.77
C MET A 1069 -27.40 13.90 -68.36
N PRO A 1070 -26.82 13.27 -67.32
CA PRO A 1070 -27.00 13.74 -65.95
C PRO A 1070 -26.23 15.04 -65.72
N MET A 1071 -26.94 16.17 -65.79
CA MET A 1071 -26.44 17.43 -65.23
C MET A 1071 -26.45 17.32 -63.69
N GLY A 1072 -25.30 17.55 -63.08
CA GLY A 1072 -25.10 17.31 -61.64
C GLY A 1072 -25.85 18.31 -60.77
N ILE A 1073 -26.56 17.82 -59.75
CA ILE A 1073 -27.14 18.65 -58.70
C ILE A 1073 -25.99 19.20 -57.84
N GLY A 1074 -25.87 20.54 -57.75
CA GLY A 1074 -24.85 21.24 -56.96
C GLY A 1074 -24.04 22.32 -57.67
N LEU A 1075 -24.46 22.80 -58.86
CA LEU A 1075 -23.75 23.81 -59.65
C LEU A 1075 -24.64 25.01 -60.06
N THR A 1076 -25.55 25.46 -59.19
CA THR A 1076 -26.32 26.70 -59.39
C THR A 1076 -25.47 27.97 -59.33
N ASP A 1077 -24.30 27.91 -58.69
CA ASP A 1077 -23.58 29.10 -58.24
C ASP A 1077 -22.36 29.46 -59.11
N VAL A 1078 -22.17 28.77 -60.25
CA VAL A 1078 -21.14 29.11 -61.24
C VAL A 1078 -21.80 29.62 -62.52
N VAL A 1079 -22.25 30.87 -62.45
CA VAL A 1079 -22.60 31.65 -63.65
C VAL A 1079 -21.30 31.88 -64.45
N PRO A 1080 -21.26 31.60 -65.77
CA PRO A 1080 -20.11 31.97 -66.59
C PRO A 1080 -20.01 33.48 -66.69
N GLN A 1081 -18.84 34.07 -66.38
CA GLN A 1081 -18.61 35.46 -66.76
C GLN A 1081 -18.48 35.54 -68.29
N PRO A 1082 -19.17 36.49 -68.96
CA PRO A 1082 -19.11 36.61 -70.40
C PRO A 1082 -17.84 37.34 -70.86
N SER A 1083 -16.89 36.60 -71.43
CA SER A 1083 -16.27 36.88 -72.75
C SER A 1083 -15.41 35.71 -73.21
#